data_AF-A0AAU2YWL4-F1
#
_entry.id   AF-A0AAU2YWL4-F1
#
_cell.length_a   1.000
_cell.length_b   1.000
_cell.length_c   1.000
_cell.angle_alpha   90.00
_cell.angle_beta   90.00
_cell.angle_gamma   90.00
#
_symmetry.space_group_name_H-M   'P 1'
#
loop_
_entity.id
_entity.type
_entity.pdbx_description
1 polymer ?
#
loop_
_entity_poly.entity_id
_entity_poly.type
_entity_poly.pdbx_seq_one_letter_code
_entity_poly.pdbx_strand_id
1 'polypeptide(L)'
;MSRTGRRPARTLLASVALALVTSVGVPAAGTASAAPSGQAASSGALTVYVSASDGDDGNSGSRDAPLRTITAARDALAGRTSPEARGTVYIRGGTYVLDDTIRLSGKENSWVTYAAYRDETVTLTGSHELPADGWQRLTDLSDDTLAEPRYSSNTRLNTPELRDGVWVFDLGAHGIDPGTLYKNGFNWVQQPFAPELVVDGGTQTLAEYPNGNACTTTETACHLWGTGAKWKADGPRDLMNVDPDARFGPESAWNGSGTTPRAQFEDKKQFLPDTGQRDTWSPEEMRRMTPSVFTVGGRAVSGDRYRNWAPEAVPVVDDPGTRGFGEYSDVPVQLDPRWIEDIDNTKSETEGWLSGYLGNNYANDMVRILSWSGEQLYTKYPSMYIPQDSWTKVKVLNVLSEMDTAGEYYIDRYHDNDVLYYRPPNGTVEGRTTTLQTFDKNFMLLDGTRGVTVRGLAMTGSLISGVQLLDAVGTLIDGVDISNVSMDAIRIGRTTDTITSMPDYETVQGGRDNVVQNSYLHDLGGGGVLLGGGDRATLERGNNVARHNEITRFSKLAAYTPAGYMYGVGNTFEYNYVHDAPHMAVQIMGNDMRVNHNHFYDVVKNAGDMGVVYAGRDFTYLGNEIAYNHFEKIGGSNDALYMDDGATGVRFHHNVVSDAKSGVNFNSGHSNTANDNVFIGVDHVGHGGIYHKNGETRLPLANSWVLESRYNTFLDVREGEKYSATPRTVAAWHAHYTNGKQKYSDGKPITYPEITDWYVPRVTATGEECMAAAYTTSGTNGCSRATVWEDPDSVWVPSRVEIDHAVIVGCCGFIETKADFAEPAAQYSLSRWSNRVNTSPVLAASVAETGLDLGTLRFSASGSVARSYGAAWVREWNRSVTTQGVGRPANRDTDAVHR
;
A
#
# COMPACT_ATOMS: atom_id res chain seq x y z
N MET A 1 24.34 -25.21 -26.65
CA MET A 1 25.43 -24.68 -27.52
C MET A 1 25.09 -23.25 -27.95
N SER A 2 26.04 -22.32 -27.91
CA SER A 2 26.09 -21.04 -28.66
C SER A 2 24.78 -20.25 -28.94
N ARG A 3 24.36 -19.35 -28.02
CA ARG A 3 23.73 -18.06 -28.39
C ARG A 3 24.87 -17.01 -28.50
N THR A 4 24.97 -16.28 -29.62
CA THR A 4 26.08 -15.32 -29.87
C THR A 4 25.60 -13.89 -30.17
N GLY A 5 26.06 -12.95 -29.34
CA GLY A 5 26.09 -11.51 -29.63
C GLY A 5 24.78 -10.73 -29.40
N ARG A 6 24.82 -9.43 -29.05
CA ARG A 6 25.95 -8.55 -28.70
C ARG A 6 25.41 -7.37 -27.87
N ARG A 7 26.04 -7.04 -26.73
CA ARG A 7 25.90 -5.73 -26.05
C ARG A 7 27.05 -4.80 -26.51
N PRO A 8 26.84 -3.48 -26.66
CA PRO A 8 27.93 -2.50 -26.68
C PRO A 8 28.38 -2.13 -25.25
N ALA A 9 29.64 -1.73 -25.14
CA ALA A 9 30.42 -1.68 -23.89
C ALA A 9 30.08 -0.51 -22.93
N ARG A 10 30.30 -0.75 -21.63
CA ARG A 10 30.69 0.30 -20.67
C ARG A 10 32.16 0.68 -20.92
N THR A 11 32.50 1.96 -20.82
CA THR A 11 33.90 2.44 -20.81
C THR A 11 34.32 2.84 -19.39
N LEU A 12 35.56 2.55 -19.00
CA LEU A 12 36.09 2.78 -17.65
C LEU A 12 36.41 4.26 -17.36
N LEU A 13 36.54 4.55 -16.05
CA LEU A 13 37.00 5.81 -15.49
C LEU A 13 38.41 6.22 -15.97
N ALA A 14 38.66 7.52 -15.98
CA ALA A 14 39.99 8.09 -15.82
C ALA A 14 39.94 9.26 -14.82
N SER A 15 40.75 9.18 -13.77
CA SER A 15 40.84 10.20 -12.70
C SER A 15 41.89 11.27 -13.05
N VAL A 16 41.54 12.56 -12.98
CA VAL A 16 42.53 13.67 -13.00
C VAL A 16 42.15 14.73 -11.97
N ALA A 17 43.17 15.40 -11.41
CA ALA A 17 43.14 16.05 -10.11
C ALA A 17 42.69 17.53 -10.09
N LEU A 18 42.47 17.98 -8.85
CA LEU A 18 42.17 19.33 -8.39
C LEU A 18 43.19 20.40 -8.82
N ALA A 19 42.71 21.60 -9.18
CA ALA A 19 43.49 22.84 -9.10
C ALA A 19 42.58 24.06 -8.78
N LEU A 20 42.75 24.66 -7.61
CA LEU A 20 42.20 25.99 -7.32
C LEU A 20 43.07 27.07 -7.98
N VAL A 21 42.44 28.07 -8.62
CA VAL A 21 43.03 29.40 -8.77
C VAL A 21 41.96 30.46 -8.50
N THR A 22 42.12 31.19 -7.41
CA THR A 22 41.37 32.43 -7.14
C THR A 22 41.97 33.60 -7.92
N SER A 23 41.14 34.46 -8.52
CA SER A 23 41.54 35.85 -8.78
C SER A 23 40.35 36.79 -8.67
N VAL A 24 40.56 37.92 -7.98
CA VAL A 24 39.59 39.00 -7.80
C VAL A 24 39.89 40.08 -8.84
N GLY A 25 38.87 40.60 -9.52
CA GLY A 25 39.04 41.62 -10.55
C GLY A 25 37.77 42.42 -10.83
N VAL A 26 37.68 43.61 -10.23
CA VAL A 26 36.78 44.72 -10.55
C VAL A 26 37.74 45.89 -10.82
N PRO A 27 37.66 46.66 -11.93
CA PRO A 27 36.52 47.58 -12.09
C PRO A 27 36.14 48.03 -13.53
N ALA A 28 35.17 48.96 -13.51
CA ALA A 28 34.97 50.08 -14.43
C ALA A 28 33.91 49.94 -15.52
N ALA A 29 33.23 51.06 -15.75
CA ALA A 29 31.98 51.17 -16.50
C ALA A 29 32.17 51.90 -17.83
N GLY A 30 31.21 51.68 -18.73
CA GLY A 30 30.86 52.64 -19.77
C GLY A 30 31.31 52.26 -21.19
N THR A 31 30.35 51.84 -22.00
CA THR A 31 29.97 52.57 -23.23
C THR A 31 28.61 52.06 -23.69
N ALA A 32 27.71 52.97 -24.07
CA ALA A 32 26.44 52.60 -24.66
C ALA A 32 26.65 52.24 -26.15
N SER A 33 26.01 51.16 -26.61
CA SER A 33 25.77 50.94 -28.04
C SER A 33 24.34 50.45 -28.26
N ALA A 34 23.82 50.62 -29.48
CA ALA A 34 22.40 50.77 -29.75
C ALA A 34 21.56 49.51 -29.45
N ALA A 35 20.37 49.72 -28.89
CA ALA A 35 19.32 48.71 -28.85
C ALA A 35 18.82 48.44 -30.28
N PRO A 36 18.75 47.18 -30.74
CA PRO A 36 17.88 46.80 -31.83
C PRO A 36 16.43 46.94 -31.34
N SER A 37 15.56 47.49 -32.18
CA SER A 37 14.11 47.51 -31.95
C SER A 37 13.53 46.09 -32.08
N GLY A 38 13.70 45.28 -31.04
CA GLY A 38 12.98 44.03 -30.89
C GLY A 38 11.52 44.33 -30.59
N GLN A 39 10.63 43.98 -31.52
CA GLN A 39 9.19 43.99 -31.28
C GLN A 39 8.91 43.13 -30.04
N ALA A 40 8.10 43.66 -29.11
CA ALA A 40 7.57 42.84 -28.03
C ALA A 40 6.71 41.73 -28.65
N ALA A 41 7.24 40.51 -28.66
CA ALA A 41 6.47 39.35 -29.07
C ALA A 41 5.24 39.25 -28.17
N SER A 42 4.06 39.14 -28.77
CA SER A 42 2.80 39.00 -28.04
C SER A 42 2.88 37.81 -27.10
N SER A 43 2.66 38.03 -25.80
CA SER A 43 2.63 37.01 -24.74
C SER A 43 1.36 36.15 -24.81
N GLY A 44 1.09 35.56 -25.98
CA GLY A 44 0.03 34.58 -26.16
C GLY A 44 0.41 33.24 -25.53
N ALA A 45 -0.59 32.52 -25.00
CA ALA A 45 -0.40 31.17 -24.51
C ALA A 45 0.15 30.26 -25.61
N LEU A 46 1.16 29.44 -25.29
CA LEU A 46 1.76 28.52 -26.25
C LEU A 46 0.89 27.27 -26.35
N THR A 47 0.07 27.18 -27.40
CA THR A 47 -0.83 26.04 -27.63
C THR A 47 -0.27 25.07 -28.66
N VAL A 48 -0.27 23.79 -28.32
CA VAL A 48 0.09 22.66 -29.19
C VAL A 48 -1.07 21.67 -29.24
N TYR A 49 -1.29 21.04 -30.40
CA TYR A 49 -2.31 20.03 -30.61
C TYR A 49 -1.67 18.67 -30.94
N VAL A 50 -2.23 17.60 -30.38
CA VAL A 50 -1.79 16.20 -30.56
C VAL A 50 -2.96 15.36 -31.03
N SER A 51 -2.79 14.51 -32.03
CA SER A 51 -3.87 13.67 -32.58
C SER A 51 -3.41 12.26 -32.95
N ALA A 52 -4.05 11.24 -32.34
CA ALA A 52 -3.74 9.83 -32.57
C ALA A 52 -4.08 9.35 -34.00
N SER A 53 -5.00 10.02 -34.71
CA SER A 53 -5.46 9.61 -36.04
C SER A 53 -4.69 10.28 -37.20
N ASP A 54 -4.54 11.61 -37.15
CA ASP A 54 -4.10 12.46 -38.26
C ASP A 54 -2.89 13.35 -37.94
N GLY A 55 -2.26 13.18 -36.77
CA GLY A 55 -1.03 13.89 -36.40
C GLY A 55 0.23 13.37 -37.11
N ASP A 56 1.31 14.14 -37.07
CA ASP A 56 2.65 13.70 -37.47
C ASP A 56 3.67 14.45 -36.61
N ASP A 57 4.69 13.78 -36.07
CA ASP A 57 5.66 14.45 -35.19
C ASP A 57 6.63 15.38 -35.93
N GLY A 58 6.63 15.37 -37.26
CA GLY A 58 7.22 16.42 -38.11
C GLY A 58 6.36 17.67 -38.29
N ASN A 59 5.10 17.67 -37.81
CA ASN A 59 4.20 18.81 -37.96
C ASN A 59 4.52 19.96 -36.98
N SER A 60 3.93 21.13 -37.26
CA SER A 60 4.02 22.33 -36.43
C SER A 60 3.41 22.22 -35.01
N GLY A 61 2.56 21.23 -34.75
CA GLY A 61 1.71 21.18 -33.56
C GLY A 61 0.56 22.20 -33.55
N SER A 62 0.26 22.83 -34.68
CA SER A 62 -0.94 23.68 -34.82
C SER A 62 -2.21 22.82 -34.95
N ARG A 63 -3.39 23.45 -34.88
CA ARG A 63 -4.67 22.72 -34.94
C ARG A 63 -4.88 22.00 -36.28
N ASP A 64 -4.40 22.58 -37.37
CA ASP A 64 -4.57 22.05 -38.73
C ASP A 64 -3.40 21.14 -39.16
N ALA A 65 -2.32 21.12 -38.37
CA ALA A 65 -1.18 20.21 -38.51
C ALA A 65 -0.70 19.79 -37.10
N PRO A 66 -1.44 18.88 -36.43
CA PRO A 66 -1.13 18.44 -35.06
C PRO A 66 0.04 17.45 -35.03
N LEU A 67 0.69 17.33 -33.87
CA LEU A 67 1.69 16.29 -33.61
C LEU A 67 1.00 14.93 -33.43
N ARG A 68 1.72 13.82 -33.61
CA ARG A 68 1.18 12.46 -33.36
C ARG A 68 1.28 12.10 -31.87
N THR A 69 2.39 12.45 -31.20
CA THR A 69 2.68 12.04 -29.82
C THR A 69 2.64 13.19 -28.81
N ILE A 70 2.28 12.85 -27.56
CA ILE A 70 2.34 13.78 -26.42
C ILE A 70 3.80 14.11 -26.07
N THR A 71 4.72 13.18 -26.31
CA THR A 71 6.17 13.34 -26.18
C THR A 71 6.70 14.45 -27.10
N ALA A 72 6.32 14.46 -28.38
CA ALA A 72 6.68 15.55 -29.28
C ALA A 72 6.08 16.90 -28.84
N ALA A 73 4.85 16.91 -28.29
CA ALA A 73 4.23 18.13 -27.79
C ALA A 73 4.87 18.70 -26.52
N ARG A 74 5.36 17.83 -25.63
CA ARG A 74 6.29 18.21 -24.54
C ARG A 74 7.52 18.89 -25.13
N ASP A 75 8.22 18.23 -26.05
CA ASP A 75 9.48 18.74 -26.61
C ASP A 75 9.30 20.07 -27.36
N ALA A 76 8.15 20.24 -28.03
CA ALA A 76 7.78 21.50 -28.67
C ALA A 76 7.58 22.66 -27.68
N LEU A 77 7.26 22.40 -26.40
CA LEU A 77 7.07 23.42 -25.35
C LEU A 77 8.25 23.54 -24.37
N ALA A 78 9.15 22.56 -24.34
CA ALA A 78 10.25 22.49 -23.38
C ALA A 78 11.12 23.77 -23.38
N GLY A 79 11.26 24.38 -22.21
CA GLY A 79 12.06 25.59 -22.00
C GLY A 79 11.42 26.89 -22.50
N ARG A 80 10.16 26.85 -22.99
CA ARG A 80 9.45 28.00 -23.58
C ARG A 80 8.36 28.59 -22.69
N THR A 81 8.06 27.95 -21.56
CA THR A 81 6.93 28.24 -20.68
C THR A 81 7.36 28.81 -19.32
N SER A 82 6.50 29.66 -18.74
CA SER A 82 6.73 30.30 -17.44
C SER A 82 5.40 30.45 -16.65
N PRO A 83 5.41 30.90 -15.38
CA PRO A 83 4.19 31.26 -14.66
C PRO A 83 3.32 32.28 -15.41
N GLU A 84 3.96 33.22 -16.11
CA GLU A 84 3.34 34.32 -16.87
C GLU A 84 2.97 33.89 -18.31
N ALA A 85 3.71 32.94 -18.88
CA ALA A 85 3.53 32.42 -20.24
C ALA A 85 3.32 30.90 -20.21
N ARG A 86 2.15 30.46 -19.73
CA ARG A 86 1.81 29.03 -19.61
C ARG A 86 1.62 28.36 -20.99
N GLY A 87 2.00 27.09 -21.06
CA GLY A 87 1.76 26.23 -22.22
C GLY A 87 0.47 25.43 -22.10
N THR A 88 -0.07 24.97 -23.23
CA THR A 88 -1.21 24.05 -23.27
C THR A 88 -1.04 23.05 -24.42
N VAL A 89 -1.10 21.76 -24.08
CA VAL A 89 -1.18 20.64 -25.02
C VAL A 89 -2.63 20.16 -25.03
N TYR A 90 -3.32 20.40 -26.14
CA TYR A 90 -4.65 19.84 -26.40
C TYR A 90 -4.52 18.50 -27.11
N ILE A 91 -4.93 17.45 -26.43
CA ILE A 91 -4.91 16.08 -26.94
C ILE A 91 -6.31 15.80 -27.53
N ARG A 92 -6.35 15.42 -28.81
CA ARG A 92 -7.59 15.12 -29.54
C ARG A 92 -8.11 13.74 -29.16
N GLY A 93 -9.42 13.53 -29.30
CA GLY A 93 -10.05 12.27 -28.92
C GLY A 93 -9.48 11.06 -29.66
N GLY A 94 -9.27 9.97 -28.92
CA GLY A 94 -8.68 8.73 -29.43
C GLY A 94 -7.85 7.98 -28.40
N THR A 95 -7.39 6.79 -28.81
CA THR A 95 -6.50 5.93 -28.01
C THR A 95 -5.04 6.18 -28.38
N TYR A 96 -4.21 6.40 -27.36
CA TYR A 96 -2.77 6.61 -27.46
C TYR A 96 -2.06 5.45 -26.77
N VAL A 97 -1.61 4.47 -27.57
CA VAL A 97 -0.80 3.36 -27.08
C VAL A 97 0.62 3.88 -26.76
N LEU A 98 1.16 3.51 -25.61
CA LEU A 98 2.47 3.97 -25.10
C LEU A 98 3.47 2.82 -25.04
N ASP A 99 4.58 2.95 -25.77
CA ASP A 99 5.75 2.05 -25.63
C ASP A 99 6.70 2.49 -24.48
N ASP A 100 6.60 3.76 -24.06
CA ASP A 100 7.42 4.34 -22.99
C ASP A 100 6.71 5.46 -22.22
N THR A 101 7.19 5.75 -21.01
CA THR A 101 6.62 6.79 -20.14
C THR A 101 6.75 8.19 -20.75
N ILE A 102 5.66 8.97 -20.69
CA ILE A 102 5.68 10.40 -20.99
C ILE A 102 6.41 11.12 -19.83
N ARG A 103 7.73 11.21 -19.95
CA ARG A 103 8.61 11.81 -18.94
C ARG A 103 8.67 13.33 -19.07
N LEU A 104 8.30 14.05 -18.02
CA LEU A 104 8.42 15.49 -17.85
C LEU A 104 9.50 15.76 -16.80
N SER A 105 10.75 15.96 -17.22
CA SER A 105 11.87 16.22 -16.30
C SER A 105 12.22 17.71 -16.25
N GLY A 106 12.64 18.19 -15.08
CA GLY A 106 13.22 19.51 -14.87
C GLY A 106 12.26 20.69 -14.97
N LYS A 107 12.84 21.90 -14.91
CA LYS A 107 12.10 23.17 -14.96
C LYS A 107 11.62 23.51 -16.37
N GLU A 108 12.31 23.00 -17.38
CA GLU A 108 12.00 23.13 -18.80
C GLU A 108 10.61 22.58 -19.15
N ASN A 109 10.12 21.55 -18.45
CA ASN A 109 8.80 20.96 -18.67
C ASN A 109 7.70 21.50 -17.73
N SER A 110 7.95 22.66 -17.11
CA SER A 110 7.04 23.29 -16.14
C SER A 110 5.98 24.20 -16.79
N TRP A 111 4.92 24.52 -16.05
CA TRP A 111 3.89 25.50 -16.45
C TRP A 111 3.08 25.12 -17.71
N VAL A 112 3.02 23.83 -18.03
CA VAL A 112 2.23 23.26 -19.13
C VAL A 112 0.94 22.63 -18.61
N THR A 113 -0.15 22.77 -19.36
CA THR A 113 -1.41 22.04 -19.14
C THR A 113 -1.56 20.98 -20.24
N TYR A 114 -1.62 19.70 -19.88
CA TYR A 114 -1.98 18.59 -20.76
C TYR A 114 -3.46 18.28 -20.54
N ALA A 115 -4.28 18.44 -21.56
CA ALA A 115 -5.72 18.28 -21.43
C ALA A 115 -6.36 17.70 -22.69
N ALA A 116 -7.45 16.94 -22.51
CA ALA A 116 -8.35 16.61 -23.60
C ALA A 116 -8.89 17.88 -24.28
N TYR A 117 -9.11 17.80 -25.60
CA TYR A 117 -9.65 18.92 -26.36
C TYR A 117 -11.17 18.99 -26.19
N ARG A 118 -11.63 19.91 -25.33
CA ARG A 118 -13.05 20.06 -24.96
C ARG A 118 -13.56 18.77 -24.30
N ASP A 119 -14.66 18.22 -24.80
CA ASP A 119 -15.33 17.03 -24.29
C ASP A 119 -14.94 15.76 -25.09
N GLU A 120 -13.84 15.79 -25.86
CA GLU A 120 -13.32 14.63 -26.59
C GLU A 120 -12.67 13.62 -25.64
N THR A 121 -13.06 12.34 -25.69
CA THR A 121 -12.47 11.28 -24.86
C THR A 121 -11.06 10.92 -25.31
N VAL A 122 -10.09 11.04 -24.40
CA VAL A 122 -8.68 10.69 -24.62
C VAL A 122 -8.29 9.55 -23.69
N THR A 123 -7.80 8.44 -24.26
CA THR A 123 -7.30 7.29 -23.48
C THR A 123 -5.82 7.08 -23.74
N LEU A 124 -4.99 7.11 -22.70
CA LEU A 124 -3.61 6.64 -22.73
C LEU A 124 -3.59 5.18 -22.31
N THR A 125 -2.88 4.30 -23.01
CA THR A 125 -2.81 2.90 -22.61
C THR A 125 -1.48 2.23 -22.89
N GLY A 126 -1.06 1.33 -22.01
CA GLY A 126 0.04 0.40 -22.24
C GLY A 126 -0.43 -1.00 -22.66
N SER A 127 -1.72 -1.17 -22.98
CA SER A 127 -2.30 -2.47 -23.34
C SER A 127 -2.12 -2.75 -24.83
N HIS A 128 -1.75 -3.97 -25.19
CA HIS A 128 -1.77 -4.45 -26.57
C HIS A 128 -3.17 -4.97 -26.92
N GLU A 129 -3.71 -4.57 -28.07
CA GLU A 129 -4.93 -5.18 -28.63
C GLU A 129 -4.65 -6.61 -29.11
N LEU A 130 -5.55 -7.54 -28.77
CA LEU A 130 -5.52 -8.93 -29.22
C LEU A 130 -6.66 -9.12 -30.24
N PRO A 131 -6.43 -8.84 -31.54
CA PRO A 131 -7.48 -8.76 -32.54
C PRO A 131 -8.16 -10.12 -32.77
N ALA A 132 -9.46 -10.08 -33.07
CA ALA A 132 -10.32 -11.26 -33.10
C ALA A 132 -9.90 -12.35 -34.11
N ASP A 133 -9.14 -11.99 -35.16
CA ASP A 133 -8.63 -12.91 -36.17
C ASP A 133 -7.33 -13.63 -35.78
N GLY A 134 -6.62 -13.17 -34.73
CA GLY A 134 -5.49 -13.88 -34.13
C GLY A 134 -5.89 -14.98 -33.14
N TRP A 135 -7.18 -15.07 -32.79
CA TRP A 135 -7.71 -16.07 -31.86
C TRP A 135 -8.18 -17.33 -32.58
N GLN A 136 -7.83 -18.50 -32.02
CA GLN A 136 -8.28 -19.81 -32.52
C GLN A 136 -8.84 -20.66 -31.38
N ARG A 137 -9.93 -21.42 -31.61
CA ARG A 137 -10.38 -22.41 -30.62
C ARG A 137 -9.36 -23.55 -30.56
N LEU A 138 -8.98 -23.95 -29.35
CA LEU A 138 -8.02 -25.03 -29.12
C LEU A 138 -8.49 -26.36 -29.75
N THR A 139 -9.81 -26.57 -29.80
CA THR A 139 -10.48 -27.72 -30.40
C THR A 139 -10.62 -27.68 -31.92
N ASP A 140 -10.37 -26.52 -32.55
CA ASP A 140 -10.36 -26.37 -34.02
C ASP A 140 -8.93 -26.53 -34.60
N LEU A 141 -7.90 -26.60 -33.77
CA LEU A 141 -6.51 -26.85 -34.19
C LEU A 141 -6.30 -28.32 -34.57
N SER A 142 -5.44 -28.57 -35.57
CA SER A 142 -5.07 -29.93 -35.96
C SER A 142 -4.09 -30.57 -34.98
N ASP A 143 -4.06 -31.91 -34.96
CA ASP A 143 -3.07 -32.69 -34.19
C ASP A 143 -1.63 -32.29 -34.54
N ASP A 144 -1.34 -32.01 -35.82
CA ASP A 144 -0.03 -31.55 -36.29
C ASP A 144 0.36 -30.19 -35.68
N THR A 145 -0.58 -29.23 -35.58
CA THR A 145 -0.33 -27.93 -34.97
C THR A 145 -0.21 -28.04 -33.44
N LEU A 146 -1.05 -28.85 -32.80
CA LEU A 146 -0.97 -29.13 -31.36
C LEU A 146 0.31 -29.89 -30.95
N ALA A 147 0.99 -30.53 -31.90
CA ALA A 147 2.28 -31.19 -31.71
C ALA A 147 3.49 -30.22 -31.85
N GLU A 148 3.27 -28.97 -32.25
CA GLU A 148 4.35 -27.98 -32.36
C GLU A 148 4.87 -27.54 -30.97
N PRO A 149 6.18 -27.27 -30.79
CA PRO A 149 6.74 -26.96 -29.47
C PRO A 149 6.06 -25.81 -28.71
N ARG A 150 5.63 -24.75 -29.41
CA ARG A 150 4.90 -23.59 -28.82
C ARG A 150 3.60 -23.98 -28.11
N TYR A 151 2.96 -25.04 -28.58
CA TYR A 151 1.74 -25.58 -27.98
C TYR A 151 2.00 -26.72 -26.99
N SER A 152 3.25 -27.05 -26.65
CA SER A 152 3.61 -28.18 -25.78
C SER A 152 2.84 -28.26 -24.45
N SER A 153 2.45 -27.11 -23.90
CA SER A 153 1.61 -26.99 -22.71
C SER A 153 0.20 -27.56 -22.85
N ASN A 154 -0.35 -27.66 -24.07
CA ASN A 154 -1.75 -28.00 -24.32
C ASN A 154 -2.15 -29.40 -23.81
N THR A 155 -1.20 -30.32 -23.69
CA THR A 155 -1.43 -31.69 -23.21
C THR A 155 -1.86 -31.73 -21.73
N ARG A 156 -1.64 -30.65 -20.98
CA ARG A 156 -2.10 -30.49 -19.59
C ARG A 156 -3.60 -30.25 -19.49
N LEU A 157 -4.23 -29.74 -20.57
CA LEU A 157 -5.68 -29.78 -20.76
C LEU A 157 -6.06 -31.17 -21.27
N ASN A 158 -6.05 -32.13 -20.35
CA ASN A 158 -6.03 -33.57 -20.63
C ASN A 158 -7.41 -34.24 -20.75
N THR A 159 -8.50 -33.52 -20.48
CA THR A 159 -9.88 -33.98 -20.73
C THR A 159 -10.58 -33.12 -21.78
N PRO A 160 -11.61 -33.64 -22.48
CA PRO A 160 -12.43 -32.84 -23.39
C PRO A 160 -13.04 -31.59 -22.72
N GLU A 161 -13.45 -31.72 -21.46
CA GLU A 161 -14.11 -30.64 -20.69
C GLU A 161 -13.16 -29.48 -20.36
N LEU A 162 -11.87 -29.75 -20.14
CA LEU A 162 -10.83 -28.73 -19.96
C LEU A 162 -10.40 -28.07 -21.27
N ARG A 163 -10.63 -28.72 -22.42
CA ARG A 163 -10.33 -28.14 -23.75
C ARG A 163 -11.51 -27.38 -24.34
N ASP A 164 -12.73 -27.72 -23.96
CA ASP A 164 -13.94 -27.11 -24.50
C ASP A 164 -14.10 -25.65 -24.07
N GLY A 165 -14.46 -24.81 -25.04
CA GLY A 165 -14.54 -23.35 -24.88
C GLY A 165 -13.19 -22.64 -24.69
N VAL A 166 -12.05 -23.33 -24.78
CA VAL A 166 -10.72 -22.70 -24.70
C VAL A 166 -10.31 -22.13 -26.06
N TRP A 167 -9.84 -20.89 -26.03
CA TRP A 167 -9.24 -20.20 -27.16
C TRP A 167 -7.74 -19.95 -26.88
N VAL A 168 -6.95 -19.93 -27.95
CA VAL A 168 -5.52 -19.61 -27.91
C VAL A 168 -5.19 -18.40 -28.80
N PHE A 169 -4.17 -17.66 -28.40
CA PHE A 169 -3.58 -16.55 -29.14
C PHE A 169 -2.06 -16.66 -29.06
N ASP A 170 -1.38 -16.57 -30.20
CA ASP A 170 0.08 -16.64 -30.29
C ASP A 170 0.67 -15.23 -30.12
N LEU A 171 1.12 -14.90 -28.90
CA LEU A 171 1.68 -13.58 -28.58
C LEU A 171 3.01 -13.36 -29.31
N GLY A 172 3.83 -14.40 -29.41
CA GLY A 172 5.12 -14.38 -30.10
C GLY A 172 5.00 -14.04 -31.59
N ALA A 173 4.02 -14.62 -32.28
CA ALA A 173 3.71 -14.31 -33.69
C ALA A 173 3.25 -12.86 -33.90
N HIS A 174 2.64 -12.25 -32.88
CA HIS A 174 2.24 -10.84 -32.87
C HIS A 174 3.32 -9.89 -32.28
N GLY A 175 4.46 -10.42 -31.81
CA GLY A 175 5.54 -9.64 -31.22
C GLY A 175 5.23 -9.03 -29.85
N ILE A 176 4.27 -9.61 -29.11
CA ILE A 176 3.86 -9.16 -27.79
C ILE A 176 4.67 -9.93 -26.74
N ASP A 177 5.41 -9.22 -25.89
CA ASP A 177 6.13 -9.81 -24.76
C ASP A 177 5.12 -10.37 -23.73
N PRO A 178 5.17 -11.67 -23.37
CA PRO A 178 4.25 -12.27 -22.41
C PRO A 178 4.50 -11.84 -20.95
N GLY A 179 5.48 -10.96 -20.70
CA GLY A 179 5.88 -10.41 -19.41
C GLY A 179 6.43 -11.46 -18.43
N THR A 180 6.58 -11.10 -17.15
CA THR A 180 7.13 -11.99 -16.11
C THR A 180 6.30 -11.96 -14.84
N LEU A 181 6.14 -13.11 -14.18
CA LEU A 181 5.41 -13.24 -12.92
C LEU A 181 6.38 -13.18 -11.72
N TYR A 182 6.44 -12.04 -11.04
CA TYR A 182 7.42 -11.78 -9.97
C TYR A 182 6.92 -12.09 -8.55
N LYS A 183 7.88 -12.32 -7.64
CA LYS A 183 7.67 -12.40 -6.19
C LYS A 183 7.23 -11.05 -5.62
N ASN A 184 5.93 -10.90 -5.35
CA ASN A 184 5.31 -9.75 -4.66
C ASN A 184 4.78 -10.13 -3.27
N GLY A 185 4.20 -9.18 -2.52
CA GLY A 185 3.61 -9.40 -1.20
C GLY A 185 4.00 -8.35 -0.15
N PHE A 186 3.44 -8.47 1.06
CA PHE A 186 3.71 -7.57 2.19
C PHE A 186 5.21 -7.48 2.52
N ASN A 187 5.71 -6.25 2.68
CA ASN A 187 7.11 -5.92 3.00
C ASN A 187 8.17 -6.42 2.00
N TRP A 188 7.77 -6.89 0.82
CA TRP A 188 8.67 -7.10 -0.30
C TRP A 188 8.78 -5.82 -1.15
N VAL A 189 9.95 -5.55 -1.73
CA VAL A 189 10.09 -4.49 -2.74
C VAL A 189 9.22 -4.86 -3.92
N GLN A 190 8.16 -4.09 -4.15
CA GLN A 190 7.16 -4.35 -5.19
C GLN A 190 7.83 -4.42 -6.57
N GLN A 191 7.42 -5.39 -7.35
CA GLN A 191 7.81 -5.58 -8.75
C GLN A 191 6.54 -5.47 -9.60
N PRO A 192 6.64 -5.26 -10.93
CA PRO A 192 5.49 -5.38 -11.82
C PRO A 192 4.68 -6.64 -11.50
N PHE A 193 3.35 -6.55 -11.57
CA PHE A 193 2.49 -7.71 -11.33
C PHE A 193 2.39 -8.61 -12.56
N ALA A 194 1.62 -9.69 -12.44
CA ALA A 194 1.31 -10.55 -13.57
C ALA A 194 0.71 -9.74 -14.73
N PRO A 195 1.09 -10.01 -15.99
CA PRO A 195 0.39 -9.46 -17.14
C PRO A 195 -1.10 -9.78 -17.12
N GLU A 196 -1.93 -8.74 -17.17
CA GLU A 196 -3.37 -8.81 -16.94
C GLU A 196 -4.14 -8.87 -18.28
N LEU A 197 -4.94 -9.91 -18.49
CA LEU A 197 -5.88 -9.96 -19.62
C LEU A 197 -7.12 -9.15 -19.26
N VAL A 198 -7.55 -8.26 -20.15
CA VAL A 198 -8.75 -7.44 -20.00
C VAL A 198 -9.70 -7.67 -21.17
N VAL A 199 -10.97 -7.91 -20.87
CA VAL A 199 -12.02 -8.18 -21.86
C VAL A 199 -13.24 -7.31 -21.57
N ASP A 200 -13.68 -6.55 -22.57
CA ASP A 200 -14.73 -5.52 -22.49
C ASP A 200 -14.53 -4.54 -21.30
N GLY A 201 -13.26 -4.25 -20.96
CA GLY A 201 -12.87 -3.38 -19.85
C GLY A 201 -12.73 -4.06 -18.48
N GLY A 202 -13.14 -5.33 -18.34
CA GLY A 202 -13.00 -6.11 -17.09
C GLY A 202 -11.73 -6.97 -17.05
N THR A 203 -10.97 -6.88 -15.97
CA THR A 203 -9.84 -7.78 -15.68
C THR A 203 -10.30 -9.23 -15.60
N GLN A 204 -9.59 -10.15 -16.25
CA GLN A 204 -9.81 -11.59 -16.20
C GLN A 204 -8.98 -12.23 -15.08
N THR A 205 -9.25 -13.50 -14.75
CA THR A 205 -8.60 -14.21 -13.64
C THR A 205 -7.47 -15.10 -14.18
N LEU A 206 -6.29 -15.09 -13.57
CA LEU A 206 -5.28 -16.12 -13.88
C LEU A 206 -5.83 -17.49 -13.51
N ALA A 207 -5.61 -18.51 -14.33
CA ALA A 207 -6.07 -19.87 -14.08
C ALA A 207 -5.66 -20.33 -12.67
N GLU A 208 -6.65 -20.64 -11.84
CA GLU A 208 -6.52 -20.70 -10.38
C GLU A 208 -7.25 -21.89 -9.74
N TYR A 209 -6.83 -22.26 -8.54
CA TYR A 209 -7.56 -23.22 -7.71
C TYR A 209 -7.53 -22.88 -6.21
N PRO A 210 -8.66 -22.97 -5.50
CA PRO A 210 -10.01 -23.17 -6.01
C PRO A 210 -10.56 -21.93 -6.73
N ASN A 211 -11.39 -22.18 -7.74
CA ASN A 211 -12.10 -21.13 -8.47
C ASN A 211 -13.12 -20.38 -7.61
N GLY A 212 -13.23 -19.06 -7.79
CA GLY A 212 -14.24 -18.27 -7.08
C GLY A 212 -14.16 -16.75 -7.30
N ASN A 213 -15.22 -16.19 -7.89
CA ASN A 213 -15.27 -14.80 -8.38
C ASN A 213 -15.88 -13.77 -7.39
N ALA A 214 -16.43 -14.19 -6.24
CA ALA A 214 -17.20 -13.30 -5.35
C ALA A 214 -17.15 -13.70 -3.86
N CYS A 215 -16.01 -14.18 -3.38
CA CYS A 215 -15.93 -14.93 -2.13
C CYS A 215 -15.84 -14.04 -0.88
N THR A 216 -16.70 -14.28 0.10
CA THR A 216 -16.62 -13.62 1.42
C THR A 216 -15.42 -14.12 2.25
N THR A 217 -15.19 -13.52 3.42
CA THR A 217 -14.05 -13.84 4.30
C THR A 217 -13.93 -15.31 4.67
N THR A 218 -15.05 -16.05 4.75
CA THR A 218 -15.14 -17.37 5.39
C THR A 218 -15.53 -18.51 4.45
N GLU A 219 -15.74 -18.24 3.16
CA GLU A 219 -16.14 -19.27 2.19
C GLU A 219 -15.01 -20.25 1.89
N THR A 220 -15.21 -21.49 2.33
CA THR A 220 -14.21 -22.56 2.24
C THR A 220 -13.99 -23.02 0.81
N ALA A 221 -15.02 -22.93 -0.03
CA ALA A 221 -14.99 -23.29 -1.44
C ALA A 221 -13.89 -22.58 -2.24
N CYS A 222 -13.59 -21.31 -1.94
CA CYS A 222 -12.79 -20.42 -2.80
C CYS A 222 -11.28 -20.33 -2.53
N HIS A 223 -10.77 -20.96 -1.47
CA HIS A 223 -9.37 -20.86 -1.09
C HIS A 223 -8.90 -22.24 -0.62
N LEU A 224 -7.62 -22.57 -0.80
CA LEU A 224 -6.95 -23.59 -0.01
C LEU A 224 -6.75 -23.07 1.42
N TRP A 225 -7.06 -23.92 2.40
CA TRP A 225 -6.93 -23.59 3.81
C TRP A 225 -5.98 -24.54 4.52
N GLY A 226 -5.38 -24.05 5.61
CA GLY A 226 -4.96 -24.92 6.70
C GLY A 226 -6.19 -25.39 7.51
N THR A 227 -6.13 -25.23 8.82
CA THR A 227 -7.28 -25.47 9.72
C THR A 227 -8.38 -24.41 9.65
N GLY A 228 -8.12 -23.22 9.08
CA GLY A 228 -9.12 -22.14 8.94
C GLY A 228 -9.56 -21.47 10.26
N ALA A 229 -9.02 -21.90 11.40
CA ALA A 229 -9.54 -21.55 12.73
C ALA A 229 -9.58 -20.04 13.04
N LYS A 230 -8.59 -19.26 12.59
CA LYS A 230 -8.57 -17.79 12.79
C LYS A 230 -9.75 -17.12 12.09
N TRP A 231 -10.08 -17.62 10.91
CA TRP A 231 -11.12 -17.07 10.03
C TRP A 231 -12.52 -17.55 10.42
N LYS A 232 -12.65 -18.43 11.42
CA LYS A 232 -13.91 -19.11 11.80
C LYS A 232 -14.54 -19.85 10.61
N ALA A 233 -13.71 -20.35 9.70
CA ALA A 233 -14.10 -21.13 8.53
C ALA A 233 -13.83 -22.62 8.76
N ASP A 234 -14.67 -23.50 8.23
CA ASP A 234 -14.49 -24.95 8.31
C ASP A 234 -13.34 -25.41 7.39
N GLY A 235 -12.11 -25.31 7.89
CA GLY A 235 -10.90 -25.58 7.11
C GLY A 235 -10.75 -27.06 6.72
N PRO A 236 -10.79 -27.42 5.43
CA PRO A 236 -10.58 -28.80 4.96
C PRO A 236 -9.12 -29.31 5.10
N ARG A 237 -8.18 -28.48 5.60
CA ARG A 237 -6.75 -28.81 5.72
C ARG A 237 -6.13 -29.20 4.38
N ASP A 238 -6.34 -28.37 3.36
CA ASP A 238 -5.75 -28.57 2.04
C ASP A 238 -4.23 -28.31 2.04
N LEU A 239 -3.76 -27.39 2.90
CA LEU A 239 -2.38 -26.94 2.94
C LEU A 239 -1.94 -26.66 4.38
N MET A 240 -1.18 -27.59 4.96
CA MET A 240 -0.65 -27.52 6.33
C MET A 240 0.85 -27.20 6.27
N ASN A 241 1.34 -26.26 7.08
CA ASN A 241 2.77 -25.96 7.15
C ASN A 241 3.53 -27.12 7.80
N VAL A 242 4.68 -27.49 7.25
CA VAL A 242 5.55 -28.49 7.90
C VAL A 242 6.12 -27.90 9.18
N ASP A 243 5.89 -28.59 10.31
CA ASP A 243 6.44 -28.23 11.61
C ASP A 243 7.97 -28.06 11.50
N PRO A 244 8.50 -26.86 11.82
CA PRO A 244 9.93 -26.63 11.80
C PRO A 244 10.70 -27.63 12.69
N ASP A 245 10.25 -27.91 13.92
CA ASP A 245 10.94 -28.83 14.84
C ASP A 245 11.01 -30.26 14.26
N ALA A 246 10.01 -30.67 13.47
CA ALA A 246 10.01 -31.94 12.74
C ALA A 246 10.94 -31.94 11.51
N ARG A 247 11.22 -30.77 10.92
CA ARG A 247 11.99 -30.62 9.68
C ARG A 247 13.50 -30.54 9.88
N PHE A 248 13.99 -29.91 10.95
CA PHE A 248 15.44 -29.84 11.24
C PHE A 248 15.81 -30.11 12.72
N GLY A 249 14.86 -30.61 13.52
CA GLY A 249 15.07 -30.98 14.92
C GLY A 249 14.60 -29.91 15.92
N PRO A 250 14.31 -30.30 17.18
CA PRO A 250 13.79 -29.39 18.19
C PRO A 250 14.86 -28.40 18.65
N GLU A 251 14.61 -27.11 18.46
CA GLU A 251 15.60 -26.07 18.71
C GLU A 251 15.03 -24.83 19.40
N SER A 252 15.65 -24.45 20.52
CA SER A 252 15.13 -23.40 21.40
C SER A 252 15.00 -22.03 20.73
N ALA A 253 15.81 -21.74 19.71
CA ALA A 253 15.85 -20.47 19.00
C ALA A 253 14.74 -20.30 17.93
N TRP A 254 13.95 -21.34 17.67
CA TRP A 254 12.98 -21.34 16.56
C TRP A 254 11.60 -20.91 17.02
N ASN A 255 11.20 -21.34 18.21
CA ASN A 255 9.94 -20.98 18.90
C ASN A 255 9.77 -19.48 19.18
N GLY A 256 10.81 -18.66 18.97
CA GLY A 256 10.70 -17.19 18.98
C GLY A 256 10.22 -16.60 17.65
N SER A 257 10.82 -17.05 16.54
CA SER A 257 10.63 -16.51 15.18
C SER A 257 11.57 -17.15 14.10
N GLY A 258 12.64 -17.84 14.53
CA GLY A 258 14.00 -17.70 14.01
C GLY A 258 14.41 -18.10 12.59
N THR A 259 13.52 -18.32 11.62
CA THR A 259 13.88 -18.73 10.23
C THR A 259 13.36 -17.84 9.10
N THR A 260 12.52 -16.84 9.39
CA THR A 260 11.90 -15.98 8.36
C THR A 260 12.63 -14.66 8.11
N PRO A 261 12.37 -13.98 6.97
CA PRO A 261 12.84 -12.64 6.71
C PRO A 261 12.56 -11.66 7.83
N ARG A 262 11.31 -11.62 8.34
CA ARG A 262 10.95 -10.74 9.45
C ARG A 262 11.66 -11.11 10.76
N ALA A 263 11.83 -12.39 11.06
CA ALA A 263 12.46 -12.86 12.29
C ALA A 263 13.94 -12.47 12.41
N GLN A 264 14.71 -12.77 11.37
CA GLN A 264 16.14 -12.47 11.32
C GLN A 264 16.38 -10.95 11.30
N PHE A 265 15.41 -10.22 10.75
CA PHE A 265 15.33 -8.77 10.75
C PHE A 265 15.04 -8.17 12.13
N GLU A 266 13.98 -8.59 12.84
CA GLU A 266 13.54 -7.96 14.11
C GLU A 266 14.29 -8.47 15.34
N ASP A 267 14.73 -9.73 15.38
CA ASP A 267 15.13 -10.40 16.63
C ASP A 267 16.63 -10.78 16.77
N LYS A 268 17.45 -10.67 15.72
CA LYS A 268 18.84 -11.21 15.76
C LYS A 268 19.93 -10.22 15.38
N LYS A 269 19.89 -9.63 14.18
CA LYS A 269 20.98 -8.74 13.72
C LYS A 269 21.10 -7.46 14.55
N GLN A 270 20.03 -7.04 15.21
CA GLN A 270 19.94 -5.77 15.92
C GLN A 270 20.50 -5.79 17.35
N PHE A 271 20.62 -6.98 17.94
CA PHE A 271 21.27 -7.18 19.24
C PHE A 271 22.78 -7.44 19.11
N LEU A 272 23.35 -7.36 17.89
CA LEU A 272 24.80 -7.48 17.69
C LEU A 272 25.53 -6.34 18.41
N PRO A 273 26.63 -6.62 19.16
CA PRO A 273 27.38 -5.58 19.86
C PRO A 273 27.93 -4.47 18.95
N ASP A 274 28.28 -4.82 17.70
CA ASP A 274 28.72 -3.85 16.69
C ASP A 274 27.49 -3.21 16.01
N THR A 275 27.29 -1.91 16.24
CA THR A 275 26.20 -1.13 15.65
C THR A 275 26.33 -0.99 14.13
N GLY A 276 27.54 -1.08 13.57
CA GLY A 276 27.78 -1.06 12.13
C GLY A 276 27.36 -2.35 11.41
N GLN A 277 26.99 -3.41 12.14
CA GLN A 277 26.52 -4.68 11.58
C GLN A 277 24.98 -4.86 11.69
N ARG A 278 24.28 -3.89 12.28
CA ARG A 278 22.82 -3.94 12.54
C ARG A 278 21.94 -3.59 11.33
N ASP A 279 22.53 -3.40 10.14
CA ASP A 279 21.81 -3.06 8.91
C ASP A 279 20.94 -4.21 8.38
N THR A 280 19.83 -3.90 7.71
CA THR A 280 18.92 -4.88 7.09
C THR A 280 19.64 -5.81 6.11
N TRP A 281 19.09 -7.00 5.90
CA TRP A 281 19.50 -7.83 4.77
C TRP A 281 18.90 -7.23 3.49
N SER A 282 19.67 -7.26 2.40
CA SER A 282 19.21 -6.82 1.10
C SER A 282 18.03 -7.68 0.60
N PRO A 283 17.17 -7.16 -0.32
CA PRO A 283 16.11 -7.96 -0.91
C PRO A 283 16.60 -9.26 -1.59
N GLU A 284 17.86 -9.29 -2.06
CA GLU A 284 18.47 -10.49 -2.63
C GLU A 284 18.85 -11.52 -1.56
N GLU A 285 19.42 -11.10 -0.43
CA GLU A 285 19.64 -11.98 0.72
C GLU A 285 18.32 -12.49 1.31
N MET A 286 17.28 -11.64 1.38
CA MET A 286 15.95 -12.04 1.82
C MET A 286 15.31 -13.10 0.93
N ARG A 287 15.47 -13.01 -0.40
CA ARG A 287 14.97 -14.02 -1.34
C ARG A 287 15.71 -15.37 -1.24
N ARG A 288 16.85 -15.44 -0.53
CA ARG A 288 17.66 -16.64 -0.32
C ARG A 288 17.43 -17.32 1.05
N MET A 289 16.51 -16.83 1.88
CA MET A 289 16.18 -17.49 3.15
C MET A 289 15.36 -18.77 2.94
N THR A 290 15.25 -19.56 4.01
CA THR A 290 14.58 -20.86 4.03
C THR A 290 13.15 -20.80 3.47
N PRO A 291 12.84 -21.50 2.36
CA PRO A 291 11.51 -21.50 1.79
C PRO A 291 10.53 -22.36 2.60
N SER A 292 9.25 -22.01 2.47
CA SER A 292 8.15 -22.77 3.06
C SER A 292 7.98 -24.13 2.38
N VAL A 293 7.61 -25.13 3.17
CA VAL A 293 7.23 -26.47 2.69
C VAL A 293 5.90 -26.82 3.35
N PHE A 294 4.99 -27.39 2.58
CA PHE A 294 3.64 -27.69 3.02
C PHE A 294 3.33 -29.17 2.83
N THR A 295 2.67 -29.77 3.82
CA THR A 295 1.95 -31.02 3.62
C THR A 295 0.61 -30.70 2.96
N VAL A 296 0.37 -31.24 1.77
CA VAL A 296 -0.94 -31.13 1.10
C VAL A 296 -1.94 -32.13 1.70
N GLY A 297 -3.21 -31.75 1.71
CA GLY A 297 -4.29 -32.58 2.23
C GLY A 297 -5.63 -32.21 1.61
N GLY A 298 -6.72 -32.49 2.34
CA GLY A 298 -8.07 -32.03 2.02
C GLY A 298 -8.48 -32.28 0.55
N ARG A 299 -8.77 -31.19 -0.16
CA ARG A 299 -9.17 -31.21 -1.57
C ARG A 299 -7.99 -31.20 -2.54
N ALA A 300 -6.80 -30.76 -2.10
CA ALA A 300 -5.61 -30.71 -2.95
C ALA A 300 -5.14 -32.13 -3.36
N VAL A 301 -5.29 -33.11 -2.45
CA VAL A 301 -5.00 -34.53 -2.73
C VAL A 301 -6.15 -35.26 -3.44
N SER A 302 -7.32 -34.63 -3.60
CA SER A 302 -8.46 -35.27 -4.27
C SER A 302 -8.17 -35.46 -5.76
N GLY A 303 -8.21 -36.70 -6.24
CA GLY A 303 -7.82 -37.04 -7.60
C GLY A 303 -6.34 -36.75 -7.92
N ASP A 304 -5.48 -36.69 -6.89
CA ASP A 304 -4.05 -36.33 -7.01
C ASP A 304 -3.80 -34.93 -7.65
N ARG A 305 -4.79 -34.02 -7.61
CA ARG A 305 -4.78 -32.72 -8.28
C ARG A 305 -3.47 -31.93 -8.12
N TYR A 306 -2.96 -31.82 -6.89
CA TYR A 306 -1.70 -31.11 -6.58
C TYR A 306 -0.48 -31.58 -7.37
N ARG A 307 -0.47 -32.82 -7.88
CA ARG A 307 0.65 -33.38 -8.64
C ARG A 307 0.82 -32.78 -10.04
N ASN A 308 -0.22 -32.11 -10.55
CA ASN A 308 -0.15 -31.41 -11.83
C ASN A 308 0.48 -30.01 -11.68
N TRP A 309 0.36 -29.40 -10.49
CA TRP A 309 0.81 -28.03 -10.20
C TRP A 309 2.32 -27.81 -10.20
N ALA A 310 3.11 -28.89 -10.25
CA ALA A 310 4.57 -28.88 -10.28
C ALA A 310 5.12 -30.29 -10.64
N PRO A 311 6.40 -30.43 -11.04
CA PRO A 311 7.03 -31.75 -11.22
C PRO A 311 7.24 -32.51 -9.90
N GLU A 312 7.33 -33.85 -9.99
CA GLU A 312 7.79 -34.69 -8.88
C GLU A 312 9.31 -34.55 -8.70
N ALA A 313 9.75 -33.95 -7.58
CA ALA A 313 11.16 -33.89 -7.21
C ALA A 313 11.32 -33.52 -5.72
N VAL A 314 12.36 -34.06 -5.08
CA VAL A 314 12.93 -33.50 -3.85
C VAL A 314 14.08 -32.56 -4.27
N PRO A 315 14.01 -31.25 -3.99
CA PRO A 315 14.96 -30.27 -4.54
C PRO A 315 16.34 -30.36 -3.85
N VAL A 316 17.41 -30.48 -4.64
CA VAL A 316 18.85 -30.66 -4.23
C VAL A 316 19.63 -29.35 -4.31
N VAL A 317 20.69 -29.21 -3.51
CA VAL A 317 20.93 -28.00 -2.72
C VAL A 317 22.14 -27.17 -3.14
N ASP A 318 22.00 -25.85 -2.94
CA ASP A 318 23.12 -24.94 -2.69
C ASP A 318 22.83 -23.93 -1.55
N ASP A 319 23.55 -24.05 -0.43
CA ASP A 319 23.69 -22.98 0.57
C ASP A 319 25.03 -22.23 0.36
N PRO A 320 25.01 -20.94 -0.04
CA PRO A 320 26.23 -20.14 -0.19
C PRO A 320 26.84 -19.67 1.16
N GLY A 321 26.37 -20.19 2.30
CA GLY A 321 26.89 -19.88 3.64
C GLY A 321 26.28 -18.63 4.28
N THR A 322 25.24 -18.04 3.68
CA THR A 322 24.61 -16.80 4.16
C THR A 322 23.42 -17.04 5.11
N ARG A 323 23.03 -18.29 5.36
CA ARG A 323 21.82 -18.62 6.15
C ARG A 323 22.03 -18.61 7.66
N GLY A 324 23.29 -18.62 8.13
CA GLY A 324 23.62 -18.65 9.56
C GLY A 324 23.32 -19.97 10.29
N PHE A 325 23.08 -21.08 9.56
CA PHE A 325 22.65 -22.37 10.12
C PHE A 325 23.75 -23.45 10.21
N GLY A 326 25.01 -23.13 9.87
CA GLY A 326 26.12 -24.09 10.01
C GLY A 326 25.94 -25.36 9.17
N GLU A 327 26.01 -26.53 9.80
CA GLU A 327 26.03 -27.85 9.13
C GLU A 327 24.66 -28.30 8.55
N TYR A 328 23.57 -27.55 8.76
CA TYR A 328 22.21 -27.91 8.30
C TYR A 328 21.89 -27.37 6.89
N SER A 329 22.81 -27.58 5.95
CA SER A 329 22.86 -26.88 4.66
C SER A 329 22.14 -27.61 3.51
N ASP A 330 20.85 -27.96 3.64
CA ASP A 330 20.14 -28.81 2.65
C ASP A 330 18.72 -28.33 2.13
N VAL A 331 18.63 -27.21 1.37
CA VAL A 331 17.55 -26.88 0.36
C VAL A 331 18.09 -25.88 -0.71
N PRO A 332 17.88 -26.00 -2.04
CA PRO A 332 18.41 -25.04 -3.03
C PRO A 332 17.64 -23.73 -3.15
N VAL A 333 18.33 -22.70 -3.62
CA VAL A 333 17.73 -21.42 -4.04
C VAL A 333 18.06 -21.14 -5.50
N GLN A 334 17.12 -21.39 -6.40
CA GLN A 334 17.18 -20.85 -7.75
C GLN A 334 16.85 -19.35 -7.70
N LEU A 335 17.76 -18.49 -8.18
CA LEU A 335 17.48 -17.07 -8.36
C LEU A 335 16.44 -16.86 -9.48
N ASP A 336 15.61 -15.84 -9.35
CA ASP A 336 14.68 -15.43 -10.40
C ASP A 336 15.40 -14.65 -11.52
N PRO A 337 14.98 -14.75 -12.79
CA PRO A 337 13.98 -15.66 -13.37
C PRO A 337 14.64 -16.90 -14.00
N ARG A 338 15.46 -17.66 -13.24
CA ARG A 338 15.86 -18.99 -13.70
C ARG A 338 14.70 -19.97 -13.55
N TRP A 339 14.39 -20.63 -14.67
CA TRP A 339 13.54 -21.82 -14.75
C TRP A 339 14.10 -22.94 -13.86
N ILE A 340 13.21 -23.85 -13.49
CA ILE A 340 13.63 -25.18 -13.07
C ILE A 340 14.10 -25.89 -14.34
N GLU A 341 15.40 -26.16 -14.43
CA GLU A 341 15.99 -26.89 -15.55
C GLU A 341 15.37 -28.31 -15.61
N ASP A 342 15.23 -28.85 -16.82
CA ASP A 342 14.70 -30.19 -17.11
C ASP A 342 13.21 -30.47 -16.70
N ILE A 343 12.35 -29.44 -16.57
CA ILE A 343 10.89 -29.66 -16.52
C ILE A 343 10.34 -30.08 -17.88
N ASP A 344 9.48 -31.10 -17.87
CA ASP A 344 8.61 -31.47 -18.99
C ASP A 344 7.28 -30.66 -18.96
N ASN A 345 7.24 -29.57 -19.71
CA ASN A 345 6.06 -28.69 -19.84
C ASN A 345 4.81 -29.41 -20.41
N THR A 346 4.97 -30.60 -21.00
CA THR A 346 3.81 -31.41 -21.45
C THR A 346 3.08 -32.10 -20.29
N LYS A 347 3.70 -32.18 -19.10
CA LYS A 347 3.17 -32.92 -17.94
C LYS A 347 2.88 -32.05 -16.72
N SER A 348 3.67 -31.03 -16.47
CA SER A 348 3.63 -30.26 -15.21
C SER A 348 3.55 -28.76 -15.47
N GLU A 349 3.04 -28.01 -14.48
CA GLU A 349 3.23 -26.56 -14.48
C GLU A 349 4.69 -26.17 -14.29
N THR A 350 5.07 -25.12 -15.00
CA THR A 350 6.41 -24.53 -14.97
C THR A 350 6.48 -23.32 -14.05
N GLU A 351 5.36 -22.62 -13.84
CA GLU A 351 5.27 -21.33 -13.15
C GLU A 351 4.03 -21.21 -12.23
N GLY A 352 3.68 -22.28 -11.49
CA GLY A 352 2.59 -22.24 -10.50
C GLY A 352 2.97 -21.50 -9.21
N TRP A 353 2.01 -20.77 -8.60
CA TRP A 353 2.23 -20.00 -7.36
C TRP A 353 1.14 -20.24 -6.33
N LEU A 354 1.50 -20.24 -5.04
CA LEU A 354 0.55 -20.00 -3.95
C LEU A 354 0.49 -18.50 -3.68
N SER A 355 -0.70 -17.93 -3.54
CA SER A 355 -0.91 -16.49 -3.25
C SER A 355 -2.08 -16.26 -2.29
N GLY A 356 -1.90 -15.37 -1.31
CA GLY A 356 -2.92 -15.02 -0.32
C GLY A 356 -2.31 -14.82 1.06
N TYR A 357 -2.99 -15.25 2.12
CA TYR A 357 -2.48 -15.19 3.48
C TYR A 357 -1.85 -16.53 3.86
N LEU A 358 -0.51 -16.60 3.88
CA LEU A 358 0.22 -17.79 4.36
C LEU A 358 0.33 -17.80 5.90
N GLY A 359 0.62 -16.63 6.47
CA GLY A 359 0.62 -16.37 7.90
C GLY A 359 -0.52 -15.41 8.28
N ASN A 360 -0.19 -14.33 8.98
CA ASN A 360 -1.17 -13.39 9.53
C ASN A 360 -2.12 -12.79 8.47
N ASN A 361 -3.40 -12.63 8.81
CA ASN A 361 -4.48 -12.24 7.88
C ASN A 361 -4.53 -10.74 7.53
N TYR A 362 -3.45 -10.02 7.82
CA TYR A 362 -3.20 -8.66 7.35
C TYR A 362 -2.11 -8.59 6.28
N ALA A 363 -1.26 -9.62 6.17
CA ALA A 363 -0.08 -9.64 5.31
C ALA A 363 -0.25 -10.70 4.22
N ASN A 364 -0.68 -10.28 3.03
CA ASN A 364 -0.68 -11.18 1.89
C ASN A 364 0.76 -11.43 1.41
N ASP A 365 1.01 -12.62 0.88
CA ASP A 365 2.29 -13.02 0.33
C ASP A 365 2.05 -14.05 -0.80
N MET A 366 3.07 -14.27 -1.64
CA MET A 366 3.03 -15.30 -2.68
C MET A 366 4.35 -16.07 -2.75
N VAL A 367 4.29 -17.37 -2.95
CA VAL A 367 5.47 -18.25 -3.08
C VAL A 367 5.31 -19.17 -4.29
N ARG A 368 6.32 -19.23 -5.16
CA ARG A 368 6.33 -20.08 -6.35
C ARG A 368 6.47 -21.54 -5.91
N ILE A 369 5.65 -22.42 -6.48
CA ILE A 369 5.76 -23.86 -6.29
C ILE A 369 6.95 -24.36 -7.13
N LEU A 370 7.81 -25.19 -6.54
CA LEU A 370 8.94 -25.80 -7.25
C LEU A 370 8.63 -27.24 -7.66
N SER A 371 8.21 -28.06 -6.71
CA SER A 371 8.05 -29.49 -6.89
C SER A 371 7.20 -30.10 -5.78
N TRP A 372 6.83 -31.36 -5.92
CA TRP A 372 6.25 -32.17 -4.85
C TRP A 372 6.98 -33.51 -4.69
N SER A 373 6.82 -34.14 -3.53
CA SER A 373 7.23 -35.54 -3.30
C SER A 373 6.36 -36.16 -2.21
N GLY A 374 5.68 -37.26 -2.52
CA GLY A 374 4.60 -37.77 -1.66
C GLY A 374 3.54 -36.68 -1.42
N GLU A 375 3.18 -36.43 -0.16
CA GLU A 375 2.27 -35.36 0.26
C GLU A 375 2.99 -34.01 0.53
N GLN A 376 4.28 -33.87 0.21
CA GLN A 376 5.03 -32.64 0.44
C GLN A 376 5.07 -31.75 -0.80
N LEU A 377 4.84 -30.45 -0.63
CA LEU A 377 4.92 -29.41 -1.65
C LEU A 377 6.03 -28.42 -1.29
N TYR A 378 7.03 -28.30 -2.16
CA TYR A 378 8.21 -27.47 -1.97
C TYR A 378 8.06 -26.13 -2.72
N THR A 379 8.48 -25.03 -2.10
CA THR A 379 8.40 -23.68 -2.70
C THR A 379 9.76 -23.03 -2.89
N LYS A 380 9.83 -22.01 -3.76
CA LYS A 380 11.07 -21.31 -4.15
C LYS A 380 11.50 -20.23 -3.17
N TYR A 381 10.54 -19.58 -2.52
CA TYR A 381 10.77 -18.38 -1.73
C TYR A 381 10.36 -18.57 -0.27
N PRO A 382 11.01 -17.85 0.66
CA PRO A 382 10.46 -17.66 1.99
C PRO A 382 9.19 -16.81 1.92
N SER A 383 8.23 -17.14 2.78
CA SER A 383 7.16 -16.22 3.19
C SER A 383 7.72 -15.22 4.21
N MET A 384 7.24 -13.97 4.19
CA MET A 384 7.64 -12.90 5.12
C MET A 384 7.38 -13.27 6.58
N TYR A 385 6.29 -14.00 6.83
CA TYR A 385 5.94 -14.62 8.11
C TYR A 385 5.99 -16.15 8.00
N ILE A 386 6.16 -16.84 9.14
CA ILE A 386 6.02 -18.30 9.18
C ILE A 386 4.57 -18.62 8.81
N PRO A 387 4.31 -19.50 7.82
CA PRO A 387 2.94 -19.91 7.52
C PRO A 387 2.31 -20.60 8.74
N GLN A 388 1.07 -20.26 9.07
CA GLN A 388 0.39 -20.77 10.26
C GLN A 388 -0.94 -21.41 9.87
N ASP A 389 -1.13 -22.69 10.18
CA ASP A 389 -2.31 -23.45 9.74
C ASP A 389 -3.65 -22.84 10.15
N SER A 390 -3.72 -22.11 11.26
CA SER A 390 -4.94 -21.41 11.69
C SER A 390 -5.28 -20.19 10.83
N TRP A 391 -4.31 -19.63 10.12
CA TRP A 391 -4.42 -18.43 9.30
C TRP A 391 -4.26 -18.67 7.79
N THR A 392 -3.63 -19.79 7.36
CA THR A 392 -3.43 -20.12 5.95
C THR A 392 -4.75 -20.08 5.16
N LYS A 393 -4.82 -19.15 4.19
CA LYS A 393 -5.91 -18.90 3.25
C LYS A 393 -5.29 -18.42 1.93
N VAL A 394 -5.09 -19.30 0.96
CA VAL A 394 -4.42 -19.00 -0.32
C VAL A 394 -5.17 -19.58 -1.52
N LYS A 395 -4.86 -19.11 -2.72
CA LYS A 395 -5.16 -19.81 -3.98
C LYS A 395 -3.86 -20.30 -4.61
N VAL A 396 -3.96 -21.34 -5.42
CA VAL A 396 -2.96 -21.65 -6.46
C VAL A 396 -3.28 -20.78 -7.68
N LEU A 397 -2.28 -20.15 -8.29
CA LEU A 397 -2.42 -19.26 -9.45
C LEU A 397 -1.47 -19.67 -10.58
N ASN A 398 -1.85 -19.34 -11.81
CA ASN A 398 -1.09 -19.57 -13.05
C ASN A 398 -0.83 -21.06 -13.30
N VAL A 399 -1.91 -21.86 -13.26
CA VAL A 399 -1.91 -23.31 -13.44
C VAL A 399 -2.88 -23.69 -14.57
N LEU A 400 -2.35 -24.04 -15.75
CA LEU A 400 -3.18 -24.35 -16.93
C LEU A 400 -4.10 -25.55 -16.69
N SER A 401 -3.63 -26.55 -15.95
CA SER A 401 -4.39 -27.76 -15.59
C SER A 401 -5.61 -27.51 -14.68
N GLU A 402 -5.78 -26.29 -14.15
CA GLU A 402 -6.92 -25.87 -13.32
C GLU A 402 -7.90 -24.93 -14.05
N MET A 403 -7.64 -24.60 -15.33
CA MET A 403 -8.45 -23.68 -16.14
C MET A 403 -9.83 -24.29 -16.51
N ASP A 404 -10.71 -24.42 -15.54
CA ASP A 404 -12.03 -25.07 -15.62
C ASP A 404 -13.24 -24.11 -15.58
N THR A 405 -12.99 -22.83 -15.30
CA THR A 405 -13.99 -21.79 -15.06
C THR A 405 -13.95 -20.71 -16.14
N ALA A 406 -15.06 -20.01 -16.36
CA ALA A 406 -15.17 -18.99 -17.40
C ALA A 406 -14.62 -17.64 -16.90
N GLY A 407 -13.81 -16.99 -17.72
CA GLY A 407 -13.02 -15.81 -17.35
C GLY A 407 -11.59 -16.12 -16.92
N GLU A 408 -11.16 -17.38 -16.94
CA GLU A 408 -9.78 -17.76 -16.64
C GLU A 408 -8.85 -17.67 -17.85
N TYR A 409 -7.60 -17.26 -17.63
CA TYR A 409 -6.53 -17.24 -18.63
C TYR A 409 -5.18 -17.74 -18.09
N TYR A 410 -4.33 -18.24 -18.98
CA TYR A 410 -2.98 -18.71 -18.68
C TYR A 410 -2.03 -18.30 -19.80
N ILE A 411 -0.79 -17.94 -19.49
CA ILE A 411 0.21 -17.58 -20.49
C ILE A 411 1.39 -18.54 -20.38
N ASP A 412 1.61 -19.35 -21.41
CA ASP A 412 2.77 -20.22 -21.52
C ASP A 412 4.00 -19.40 -21.95
N ARG A 413 4.95 -19.27 -21.04
CA ARG A 413 6.24 -18.59 -21.25
C ARG A 413 7.40 -19.57 -21.42
N TYR A 414 7.14 -20.87 -21.31
CA TYR A 414 8.18 -21.88 -21.28
C TYR A 414 8.93 -21.87 -22.61
N HIS A 415 10.27 -21.70 -22.57
CA HIS A 415 11.13 -21.77 -23.76
C HIS A 415 10.74 -20.84 -24.93
N ASP A 416 10.29 -19.62 -24.62
CA ASP A 416 9.88 -18.63 -25.62
C ASP A 416 8.63 -19.12 -26.43
N ASN A 417 7.74 -19.94 -25.83
CA ASN A 417 6.50 -20.46 -26.44
C ASN A 417 5.47 -19.35 -26.73
N ASP A 418 5.33 -18.42 -25.78
CA ASP A 418 4.54 -17.19 -25.83
C ASP A 418 3.07 -17.36 -26.31
N VAL A 419 2.38 -18.37 -25.77
CA VAL A 419 0.95 -18.66 -26.07
C VAL A 419 0.05 -18.26 -24.91
N LEU A 420 -0.95 -17.40 -25.18
CA LEU A 420 -2.06 -17.10 -24.29
C LEU A 420 -3.19 -18.11 -24.51
N TYR A 421 -3.62 -18.77 -23.45
CA TYR A 421 -4.83 -19.58 -23.36
C TYR A 421 -5.90 -18.77 -22.60
N TYR A 422 -7.14 -18.76 -23.08
CA TYR A 422 -8.25 -18.04 -22.44
C TYR A 422 -9.56 -18.82 -22.58
N ARG A 423 -10.34 -18.85 -21.50
CA ARG A 423 -11.67 -19.47 -21.46
C ARG A 423 -12.77 -18.40 -21.34
N PRO A 424 -13.20 -17.76 -22.46
CA PRO A 424 -14.13 -16.65 -22.44
C PRO A 424 -15.50 -16.95 -21.80
N PRO A 425 -16.09 -16.00 -21.05
CA PRO A 425 -17.51 -16.03 -20.72
C PRO A 425 -18.38 -16.17 -21.97
N ASN A 426 -19.32 -17.11 -21.92
CA ASN A 426 -20.16 -17.55 -23.05
C ASN A 426 -19.42 -18.29 -24.19
N GLY A 427 -18.16 -18.71 -23.98
CA GLY A 427 -17.44 -19.61 -24.89
C GLY A 427 -16.90 -18.98 -26.18
N THR A 428 -16.96 -17.65 -26.34
CA THR A 428 -16.42 -16.95 -27.51
C THR A 428 -15.77 -15.61 -27.17
N VAL A 429 -14.66 -15.33 -27.87
CA VAL A 429 -14.00 -14.01 -27.93
C VAL A 429 -14.52 -13.13 -29.08
N GLU A 430 -15.35 -13.67 -29.97
CA GLU A 430 -15.88 -12.94 -31.12
C GLU A 430 -16.76 -11.76 -30.66
N GLY A 431 -16.53 -10.59 -31.25
CA GLY A 431 -17.27 -9.36 -30.93
C GLY A 431 -16.92 -8.74 -29.57
N ARG A 432 -15.92 -9.26 -28.86
CA ARG A 432 -15.37 -8.67 -27.63
C ARG A 432 -14.19 -7.76 -27.92
N THR A 433 -13.94 -6.79 -27.03
CA THR A 433 -12.68 -6.02 -27.03
C THR A 433 -11.70 -6.69 -26.07
N THR A 434 -10.58 -7.18 -26.60
CA THR A 434 -9.64 -8.04 -25.88
C THR A 434 -8.26 -7.39 -25.89
N THR A 435 -7.66 -7.18 -24.71
CA THR A 435 -6.33 -6.54 -24.59
C THR A 435 -5.48 -7.22 -23.53
N LEU A 436 -4.16 -7.36 -23.77
CA LEU A 436 -3.20 -7.82 -22.78
C LEU A 436 -2.37 -6.65 -22.24
N GLN A 437 -2.25 -6.56 -20.91
CA GLN A 437 -1.52 -5.52 -20.21
C GLN A 437 -0.12 -6.04 -19.83
N THR A 438 0.91 -5.47 -20.45
CA THR A 438 2.32 -5.86 -20.28
C THR A 438 3.22 -4.66 -19.90
N PHE A 439 2.71 -3.44 -20.04
CA PHE A 439 3.45 -2.20 -19.83
C PHE A 439 3.84 -1.99 -18.36
N ASP A 440 5.12 -2.13 -18.06
CA ASP A 440 5.70 -2.11 -16.71
C ASP A 440 6.14 -0.71 -16.25
N LYS A 441 5.55 0.35 -16.82
CA LYS A 441 5.98 1.75 -16.61
C LYS A 441 4.81 2.68 -16.25
N ASN A 442 5.13 3.90 -15.79
CA ASN A 442 4.11 4.94 -15.60
C ASN A 442 3.64 5.46 -16.95
N PHE A 443 2.38 5.87 -17.07
CA PHE A 443 1.91 6.63 -18.24
C PHE A 443 2.60 8.00 -18.29
N MET A 444 2.71 8.66 -17.14
CA MET A 444 3.41 9.95 -16.99
C MET A 444 4.31 9.96 -15.75
N LEU A 445 5.53 10.49 -15.90
CA LEU A 445 6.48 10.71 -14.79
C LEU A 445 6.91 12.18 -14.79
N LEU A 446 6.61 12.90 -13.71
CA LEU A 446 6.89 14.32 -13.54
C LEU A 446 8.00 14.49 -12.50
N ASP A 447 9.21 14.84 -12.91
CA ASP A 447 10.41 14.87 -12.07
C ASP A 447 10.98 16.31 -12.00
N GLY A 448 10.95 16.94 -10.82
CA GLY A 448 11.45 18.31 -10.58
C GLY A 448 10.62 19.46 -11.22
N THR A 449 9.44 19.15 -11.75
CA THR A 449 8.56 20.08 -12.48
C THR A 449 7.80 21.05 -11.56
N ARG A 450 7.23 22.11 -12.13
CA ARG A 450 6.45 23.13 -11.40
C ARG A 450 5.17 23.51 -12.14
N GLY A 451 4.06 23.63 -11.41
CA GLY A 451 2.83 24.22 -11.93
C GLY A 451 2.24 23.50 -13.16
N VAL A 452 2.54 22.21 -13.34
CA VAL A 452 2.01 21.38 -14.42
C VAL A 452 0.55 21.03 -14.12
N THR A 453 -0.26 20.85 -15.16
CA THR A 453 -1.63 20.36 -15.01
C THR A 453 -1.88 19.19 -15.96
N VAL A 454 -2.48 18.12 -15.47
CA VAL A 454 -2.98 16.99 -16.26
C VAL A 454 -4.49 16.89 -16.02
N ARG A 455 -5.31 16.99 -17.08
CA ARG A 455 -6.76 17.12 -16.93
C ARG A 455 -7.55 16.32 -17.97
N GLY A 456 -8.61 15.65 -17.52
CA GLY A 456 -9.61 15.05 -18.43
C GLY A 456 -9.08 13.91 -19.28
N LEU A 457 -8.08 13.16 -18.80
CA LEU A 457 -7.48 12.03 -19.51
C LEU A 457 -7.88 10.72 -18.82
N ALA A 458 -8.24 9.72 -19.61
CA ALA A 458 -8.30 8.33 -19.15
C ALA A 458 -6.94 7.66 -19.31
N MET A 459 -6.55 6.81 -18.37
CA MET A 459 -5.29 6.03 -18.43
C MET A 459 -5.53 4.60 -17.97
N THR A 460 -5.10 3.61 -18.75
CA THR A 460 -5.38 2.18 -18.44
C THR A 460 -4.31 1.21 -18.89
N GLY A 461 -4.07 0.17 -18.10
CA GLY A 461 -3.11 -0.90 -18.39
C GLY A 461 -1.68 -0.50 -18.12
N SER A 462 -1.31 -0.49 -16.83
CA SER A 462 0.07 -0.45 -16.36
C SER A 462 0.26 -1.47 -15.25
N LEU A 463 1.33 -2.27 -15.34
CA LEU A 463 1.71 -3.25 -14.32
C LEU A 463 2.41 -2.62 -13.11
N ILE A 464 2.65 -1.31 -13.14
CA ILE A 464 3.16 -0.52 -12.00
C ILE A 464 2.16 0.58 -11.61
N SER A 465 2.64 1.73 -11.13
CA SER A 465 1.77 2.86 -10.77
C SER A 465 1.44 3.74 -11.99
N GLY A 466 0.24 4.31 -12.06
CA GLY A 466 -0.24 5.04 -13.23
C GLY A 466 0.52 6.33 -13.52
N VAL A 467 0.50 7.28 -12.60
CA VAL A 467 1.23 8.56 -12.67
C VAL A 467 2.16 8.72 -11.48
N GLN A 468 3.39 9.18 -11.70
CA GLN A 468 4.33 9.47 -10.60
C GLN A 468 4.84 10.92 -10.65
N LEU A 469 4.84 11.58 -9.50
CA LEU A 469 5.42 12.91 -9.27
C LEU A 469 6.64 12.76 -8.35
N LEU A 470 7.81 13.24 -8.76
CA LEU A 470 9.03 13.31 -7.95
C LEU A 470 9.50 14.77 -7.89
N ASP A 471 9.73 15.31 -6.69
CA ASP A 471 10.13 16.71 -6.43
C ASP A 471 9.29 17.78 -7.17
N ALA A 472 8.06 17.42 -7.53
CA ALA A 472 7.13 18.29 -8.24
C ALA A 472 6.54 19.32 -7.27
N VAL A 473 6.28 20.54 -7.77
CA VAL A 473 5.71 21.62 -6.95
C VAL A 473 4.50 22.25 -7.62
N GLY A 474 3.35 22.24 -6.95
CA GLY A 474 2.12 22.86 -7.47
C GLY A 474 1.54 22.16 -8.70
N THR A 475 1.76 20.85 -8.84
CA THR A 475 1.14 20.05 -9.92
C THR A 475 -0.33 19.79 -9.59
N LEU A 476 -1.19 19.89 -10.61
CA LEU A 476 -2.61 19.61 -10.52
C LEU A 476 -2.98 18.42 -11.42
N ILE A 477 -3.42 17.31 -10.84
CA ILE A 477 -4.08 16.21 -11.54
C ILE A 477 -5.59 16.37 -11.28
N ASP A 478 -6.40 16.52 -12.33
CA ASP A 478 -7.76 17.05 -12.20
C ASP A 478 -8.74 16.39 -13.18
N GLY A 479 -9.70 15.63 -12.66
CA GLY A 479 -10.68 14.93 -13.48
C GLY A 479 -10.06 13.89 -14.41
N VAL A 480 -9.11 13.10 -13.91
CA VAL A 480 -8.59 11.94 -14.65
C VAL A 480 -9.40 10.69 -14.30
N ASP A 481 -9.40 9.73 -15.23
CA ASP A 481 -9.89 8.38 -15.03
C ASP A 481 -8.65 7.46 -15.07
N ILE A 482 -8.40 6.68 -14.02
CA ILE A 482 -7.28 5.73 -13.98
C ILE A 482 -7.83 4.36 -13.59
N SER A 483 -7.69 3.40 -14.50
CA SER A 483 -8.24 2.04 -14.36
C SER A 483 -7.23 0.95 -14.72
N ASN A 484 -7.39 -0.26 -14.17
CA ASN A 484 -6.54 -1.41 -14.48
C ASN A 484 -5.04 -1.08 -14.36
N VAL A 485 -4.65 -0.71 -13.15
CA VAL A 485 -3.28 -0.35 -12.77
C VAL A 485 -2.87 -1.24 -11.61
N SER A 486 -1.85 -2.08 -11.78
CA SER A 486 -1.56 -3.16 -10.82
C SER A 486 -0.87 -2.68 -9.54
N MET A 487 -0.39 -1.44 -9.47
CA MET A 487 0.03 -0.76 -8.23
C MET A 487 -0.89 0.44 -7.94
N ASP A 488 -0.34 1.57 -7.46
CA ASP A 488 -1.15 2.75 -7.11
C ASP A 488 -1.55 3.56 -8.34
N ALA A 489 -2.74 4.14 -8.38
CA ALA A 489 -3.12 5.02 -9.48
C ALA A 489 -2.18 6.23 -9.61
N ILE A 490 -1.84 6.90 -8.50
CA ILE A 490 -0.97 8.08 -8.47
C ILE A 490 -0.01 8.03 -7.28
N ARG A 491 1.30 8.25 -7.50
CA ARG A 491 2.30 8.37 -6.42
C ARG A 491 2.97 9.74 -6.42
N ILE A 492 2.95 10.41 -5.26
CA ILE A 492 3.67 11.65 -5.00
C ILE A 492 4.87 11.31 -4.10
N GLY A 493 6.06 11.29 -4.71
CA GLY A 493 7.29 10.76 -4.15
C GLY A 493 7.51 9.28 -4.46
N ARG A 494 8.48 8.68 -3.78
CA ARG A 494 8.76 7.24 -3.78
C ARG A 494 9.20 6.78 -2.40
N THR A 495 8.94 5.52 -2.08
CA THR A 495 9.40 4.87 -0.85
C THR A 495 10.84 4.42 -1.02
N THR A 496 11.61 4.34 0.07
CA THR A 496 12.90 3.64 0.06
C THR A 496 12.70 2.13 -0.14
N ASP A 497 13.72 1.44 -0.66
CA ASP A 497 13.72 -0.03 -0.84
C ASP A 497 13.93 -0.79 0.48
N THR A 498 13.26 -0.34 1.55
CA THR A 498 13.34 -0.87 2.90
C THR A 498 11.99 -1.40 3.38
N ILE A 499 12.01 -2.21 4.44
CA ILE A 499 10.84 -2.84 5.05
C ILE A 499 10.04 -1.77 5.83
N THR A 500 8.70 -1.75 5.72
CA THR A 500 7.85 -0.70 6.35
C THR A 500 7.96 -0.61 7.89
N SER A 501 8.42 -1.68 8.55
CA SER A 501 8.70 -1.70 9.99
C SER A 501 10.11 -1.20 10.38
N MET A 502 10.95 -0.75 9.44
CA MET A 502 12.23 -0.11 9.77
C MET A 502 12.10 1.39 10.14
N PRO A 503 13.00 1.93 10.98
CA PRO A 503 13.22 3.38 11.10
C PRO A 503 13.68 4.00 9.77
N ASP A 504 14.50 3.28 8.99
CA ASP A 504 15.00 3.67 7.65
C ASP A 504 13.92 3.64 6.54
N TYR A 505 12.64 3.47 6.90
CA TYR A 505 11.52 3.52 5.95
C TYR A 505 10.95 4.93 5.82
N GLU A 506 11.13 5.51 4.64
CA GLU A 506 10.69 6.87 4.33
C GLU A 506 10.17 7.00 2.89
N THR A 507 9.29 8.00 2.68
CA THR A 507 9.04 8.51 1.33
C THR A 507 9.97 9.68 1.05
N VAL A 508 10.79 9.56 0.01
CA VAL A 508 11.64 10.63 -0.50
C VAL A 508 11.01 11.31 -1.71
N GLN A 509 11.46 12.54 -2.00
CA GLN A 509 11.08 13.31 -3.19
C GLN A 509 9.57 13.57 -3.35
N GLY A 510 8.83 13.69 -2.25
CA GLY A 510 7.39 13.99 -2.28
C GLY A 510 7.02 15.38 -2.78
N GLY A 511 8.00 16.27 -3.05
CA GLY A 511 7.71 17.63 -3.49
C GLY A 511 6.81 18.39 -2.50
N ARG A 512 5.99 19.33 -3.01
CA ARG A 512 4.98 20.04 -2.21
C ARG A 512 3.87 20.72 -3.00
N ASP A 513 2.77 21.03 -2.32
CA ASP A 513 1.61 21.77 -2.82
C ASP A 513 0.95 21.13 -4.07
N ASN A 514 1.13 19.82 -4.29
CA ASN A 514 0.53 19.08 -5.39
C ASN A 514 -0.89 18.63 -5.04
N VAL A 515 -1.80 18.60 -6.01
CA VAL A 515 -3.22 18.29 -5.81
C VAL A 515 -3.68 17.23 -6.80
N VAL A 516 -4.31 16.16 -6.29
CA VAL A 516 -5.09 15.19 -7.06
C VAL A 516 -6.56 15.39 -6.73
N GLN A 517 -7.39 15.72 -7.73
CA GLN A 517 -8.81 16.01 -7.48
C GLN A 517 -9.78 15.61 -8.58
N ASN A 518 -11.06 15.51 -8.20
CA ASN A 518 -12.20 15.28 -9.10
C ASN A 518 -12.10 14.00 -9.95
N SER A 519 -11.22 13.06 -9.56
CA SER A 519 -10.81 11.93 -10.40
C SER A 519 -11.49 10.63 -9.98
N TYR A 520 -11.63 9.70 -10.93
CA TYR A 520 -12.13 8.35 -10.69
C TYR A 520 -10.96 7.37 -10.80
N LEU A 521 -10.60 6.73 -9.68
CA LEU A 521 -9.41 5.88 -9.56
C LEU A 521 -9.88 4.48 -9.16
N HIS A 522 -9.83 3.51 -10.08
CA HIS A 522 -10.53 2.24 -9.87
C HIS A 522 -9.85 1.01 -10.46
N ASP A 523 -10.24 -0.18 -9.98
CA ASP A 523 -9.69 -1.46 -10.44
C ASP A 523 -8.15 -1.50 -10.31
N LEU A 524 -7.69 -1.24 -9.09
CA LEU A 524 -6.30 -1.01 -8.74
C LEU A 524 -5.76 -2.24 -7.99
N GLY A 525 -4.63 -2.78 -8.46
CA GLY A 525 -3.92 -3.85 -7.77
C GLY A 525 -3.28 -3.36 -6.47
N GLY A 526 -2.77 -2.12 -6.50
CA GLY A 526 -2.35 -1.34 -5.34
C GLY A 526 -3.40 -0.32 -4.91
N GLY A 527 -2.95 0.86 -4.46
CA GLY A 527 -3.77 1.88 -3.81
C GLY A 527 -4.24 3.01 -4.71
N GLY A 528 -4.81 4.03 -4.08
CA GLY A 528 -5.30 5.23 -4.78
C GLY A 528 -4.18 6.25 -5.00
N VAL A 529 -3.97 7.09 -3.99
CA VAL A 529 -2.98 8.18 -4.03
C VAL A 529 -1.97 8.02 -2.88
N LEU A 530 -0.69 7.85 -3.21
CA LEU A 530 0.39 8.03 -2.25
C LEU A 530 0.73 9.53 -2.13
N LEU A 531 0.53 10.08 -0.94
CA LEU A 531 0.78 11.46 -0.53
C LEU A 531 2.04 11.52 0.35
N GLY A 532 3.21 11.33 -0.27
CA GLY A 532 4.50 11.64 0.35
C GLY A 532 4.80 13.13 0.23
N GLY A 533 5.53 13.71 1.19
CA GLY A 533 6.00 15.11 1.12
C GLY A 533 6.07 15.80 2.49
N GLY A 534 6.86 16.86 2.55
CA GLY A 534 7.31 17.47 3.80
C GLY A 534 8.52 16.74 4.40
N ASP A 535 9.13 17.34 5.42
CA ASP A 535 10.33 16.87 6.07
C ASP A 535 10.07 16.68 7.57
N ARG A 536 10.12 15.43 8.06
CA ARG A 536 9.93 15.10 9.47
C ARG A 536 11.07 15.59 10.37
N ALA A 537 12.28 15.77 9.87
CA ALA A 537 13.39 16.28 10.69
C ALA A 537 13.21 17.77 11.04
N THR A 538 12.53 18.55 10.20
CA THR A 538 12.29 19.98 10.41
C THR A 538 10.82 20.35 10.69
N LEU A 539 9.90 19.41 10.47
CA LEU A 539 8.45 19.61 10.41
C LEU A 539 8.00 20.62 9.32
N GLU A 540 8.79 20.77 8.25
CA GLU A 540 8.34 21.49 7.05
C GLU A 540 7.22 20.70 6.35
N ARG A 541 6.10 21.35 6.04
CA ARG A 541 4.91 20.71 5.48
C ARG A 541 5.02 20.50 3.97
N GLY A 542 4.59 19.33 3.48
CA GLY A 542 4.41 19.06 2.06
C GLY A 542 3.13 19.67 1.48
N ASN A 543 2.06 19.77 2.27
CA ASN A 543 0.74 20.27 1.82
C ASN A 543 0.22 19.60 0.53
N ASN A 544 0.60 18.36 0.24
CA ASN A 544 0.04 17.60 -0.88
C ASN A 544 -1.38 17.15 -0.53
N VAL A 545 -2.31 17.21 -1.49
CA VAL A 545 -3.75 16.99 -1.26
C VAL A 545 -4.34 15.97 -2.24
N ALA A 546 -5.11 15.01 -1.73
CA ALA A 546 -6.05 14.21 -2.53
C ALA A 546 -7.49 14.55 -2.11
N ARG A 547 -8.31 15.08 -3.02
CA ARG A 547 -9.69 15.49 -2.68
C ARG A 547 -10.75 15.32 -3.76
N HIS A 548 -12.01 15.14 -3.36
CA HIS A 548 -13.13 14.98 -4.30
C HIS A 548 -12.93 13.84 -5.32
N ASN A 549 -12.16 12.81 -4.97
CA ASN A 549 -11.96 11.64 -5.81
C ASN A 549 -12.91 10.51 -5.40
N GLU A 550 -13.28 9.68 -6.37
CA GLU A 550 -13.95 8.39 -6.15
C GLU A 550 -12.88 7.30 -6.32
N ILE A 551 -12.57 6.57 -5.26
CA ILE A 551 -11.49 5.57 -5.21
C ILE A 551 -12.07 4.22 -4.80
N THR A 552 -12.01 3.24 -5.70
CA THR A 552 -12.77 1.99 -5.54
C THR A 552 -12.06 0.76 -6.10
N ARG A 553 -12.37 -0.44 -5.59
CA ARG A 553 -11.78 -1.71 -6.06
C ARG A 553 -10.25 -1.66 -6.08
N PHE A 554 -9.67 -1.15 -5.00
CA PHE A 554 -8.23 -1.05 -4.76
C PHE A 554 -7.74 -2.14 -3.81
N SER A 555 -6.42 -2.25 -3.61
CA SER A 555 -5.75 -3.34 -2.89
C SER A 555 -6.08 -4.76 -3.41
N LYS A 556 -6.43 -4.91 -4.70
CA LYS A 556 -6.81 -6.20 -5.28
C LYS A 556 -5.68 -7.23 -5.25
N LEU A 557 -4.42 -6.78 -5.38
CA LEU A 557 -3.23 -7.65 -5.51
C LEU A 557 -2.26 -7.52 -4.31
N ALA A 558 -2.32 -6.43 -3.54
CA ALA A 558 -1.40 -6.19 -2.43
C ALA A 558 -2.08 -5.61 -1.17
N ALA A 559 -1.78 -6.20 -0.01
CA ALA A 559 -2.08 -5.62 1.29
C ALA A 559 -1.24 -4.34 1.54
N TYR A 560 -1.71 -3.47 2.44
CA TYR A 560 -1.06 -2.19 2.77
C TYR A 560 -0.86 -1.24 1.57
N THR A 561 -1.81 -1.27 0.63
CA THR A 561 -1.88 -0.34 -0.52
C THR A 561 -3.20 0.46 -0.49
N PRO A 562 -3.36 1.40 0.46
CA PRO A 562 -4.62 2.11 0.74
C PRO A 562 -5.02 3.10 -0.35
N ALA A 563 -6.28 3.54 -0.34
CA ALA A 563 -6.76 4.66 -1.16
C ALA A 563 -6.00 5.98 -0.88
N GLY A 564 -5.58 6.20 0.37
CA GLY A 564 -4.66 7.29 0.75
C GLY A 564 -3.47 6.77 1.56
N TYR A 565 -2.26 6.84 1.02
CA TYR A 565 -1.03 6.55 1.77
C TYR A 565 -0.35 7.86 2.16
N MET A 566 -0.39 8.25 3.43
CA MET A 566 0.05 9.57 3.89
C MET A 566 1.39 9.49 4.63
N TYR A 567 2.47 9.98 4.01
CA TYR A 567 3.80 10.02 4.64
C TYR A 567 4.36 11.44 4.69
N GLY A 568 5.17 11.72 5.73
CA GLY A 568 5.93 12.97 5.85
C GLY A 568 5.26 13.93 6.81
N VAL A 569 4.95 15.16 6.36
CA VAL A 569 4.35 16.19 7.21
C VAL A 569 3.29 16.99 6.47
N GLY A 570 2.09 17.06 7.03
CA GLY A 570 1.10 18.07 6.69
C GLY A 570 0.31 17.86 5.41
N ASN A 571 0.26 16.63 4.88
CA ASN A 571 -0.53 16.27 3.70
C ASN A 571 -2.01 16.03 4.08
N THR A 572 -2.92 16.07 3.10
CA THR A 572 -4.38 16.04 3.35
C THR A 572 -5.10 15.09 2.40
N PHE A 573 -5.99 14.26 2.94
CA PHE A 573 -6.90 13.38 2.23
C PHE A 573 -8.33 13.76 2.62
N GLU A 574 -9.04 14.50 1.75
CA GLU A 574 -10.32 15.14 2.14
C GLU A 574 -11.44 15.03 1.10
N TYR A 575 -12.70 14.96 1.54
CA TYR A 575 -13.87 14.90 0.63
C TYR A 575 -13.84 13.79 -0.43
N ASN A 576 -13.14 12.68 -0.21
CA ASN A 576 -13.12 11.54 -1.14
C ASN A 576 -14.25 10.54 -0.83
N TYR A 577 -14.76 9.86 -1.86
CA TYR A 577 -15.55 8.65 -1.72
C TYR A 577 -14.62 7.44 -1.86
N VAL A 578 -14.59 6.56 -0.87
CA VAL A 578 -13.68 5.41 -0.86
C VAL A 578 -14.46 4.14 -0.53
N HIS A 579 -14.49 3.20 -1.45
CA HIS A 579 -15.35 2.01 -1.31
C HIS A 579 -14.82 0.74 -1.97
N ASP A 580 -15.47 -0.38 -1.67
CA ASP A 580 -15.26 -1.68 -2.30
C ASP A 580 -13.82 -2.21 -2.25
N ALA A 581 -13.22 -2.24 -1.06
CA ALA A 581 -11.82 -2.68 -0.88
C ALA A 581 -11.64 -3.82 0.16
N PRO A 582 -10.71 -4.77 -0.08
CA PRO A 582 -10.44 -5.88 0.85
C PRO A 582 -9.62 -5.45 2.07
N HIS A 583 -8.93 -4.30 2.03
CA HIS A 583 -7.98 -3.83 3.04
C HIS A 583 -8.33 -2.42 3.56
N MET A 584 -7.46 -1.83 4.38
CA MET A 584 -7.64 -0.48 4.93
C MET A 584 -7.69 0.62 3.86
N ALA A 585 -8.42 1.70 4.14
CA ALA A 585 -8.62 2.80 3.20
C ALA A 585 -7.56 3.90 3.29
N VAL A 586 -7.01 4.15 4.48
CA VAL A 586 -5.96 5.16 4.69
C VAL A 586 -4.89 4.64 5.64
N GLN A 587 -3.62 4.82 5.28
CA GLN A 587 -2.48 4.62 6.19
C GLN A 587 -1.80 5.96 6.49
N ILE A 588 -1.56 6.24 7.78
CA ILE A 588 -0.84 7.43 8.25
C ILE A 588 0.54 7.02 8.76
N MET A 589 1.58 7.63 8.19
CA MET A 589 2.99 7.48 8.57
C MET A 589 3.71 8.84 8.58
N GLY A 590 3.24 9.75 9.43
CA GLY A 590 3.78 11.10 9.50
C GLY A 590 3.06 12.01 10.49
N ASN A 591 3.25 13.31 10.29
CA ASN A 591 2.86 14.37 11.22
C ASN A 591 1.84 15.34 10.61
N ASP A 592 1.01 15.96 11.45
CA ASP A 592 -0.01 16.96 11.08
C ASP A 592 -0.90 16.61 9.85
N MET A 593 -1.12 15.31 9.61
CA MET A 593 -1.95 14.82 8.52
C MET A 593 -3.42 15.08 8.79
N ARG A 594 -4.21 15.23 7.73
CA ARG A 594 -5.67 15.41 7.82
C ARG A 594 -6.40 14.40 6.97
N VAL A 595 -7.28 13.62 7.59
CA VAL A 595 -8.22 12.70 6.92
C VAL A 595 -9.62 13.18 7.24
N ASN A 596 -10.11 14.17 6.50
CA ASN A 596 -11.32 14.91 6.88
C ASN A 596 -12.43 14.86 5.81
N HIS A 597 -13.69 14.87 6.23
CA HIS A 597 -14.84 14.92 5.32
C HIS A 597 -14.92 13.77 4.28
N ASN A 598 -14.24 12.64 4.47
CA ASN A 598 -14.33 11.51 3.55
C ASN A 598 -15.57 10.65 3.82
N HIS A 599 -16.01 9.90 2.82
CA HIS A 599 -17.01 8.85 2.97
C HIS A 599 -16.38 7.49 2.66
N PHE A 600 -16.27 6.63 3.67
CA PHE A 600 -15.76 5.27 3.57
C PHE A 600 -16.93 4.29 3.63
N TYR A 601 -17.10 3.45 2.61
CA TYR A 601 -18.23 2.53 2.49
C TYR A 601 -17.78 1.14 2.03
N ASP A 602 -18.13 0.07 2.76
CA ASP A 602 -17.84 -1.31 2.35
C ASP A 602 -16.34 -1.57 2.09
N VAL A 603 -15.53 -1.41 3.13
CA VAL A 603 -14.07 -1.51 3.10
C VAL A 603 -13.55 -2.48 4.16
N VAL A 604 -12.27 -2.88 4.06
CA VAL A 604 -11.65 -3.92 4.90
C VAL A 604 -12.33 -5.29 4.76
N LYS A 605 -12.85 -5.62 3.56
CA LYS A 605 -13.67 -6.82 3.32
C LYS A 605 -12.95 -8.16 3.49
N ASN A 606 -11.62 -8.23 3.46
CA ASN A 606 -10.88 -9.51 3.48
C ASN A 606 -9.60 -9.50 4.34
N ALA A 607 -9.45 -8.54 5.25
CA ALA A 607 -8.33 -8.45 6.19
C ALA A 607 -8.82 -8.52 7.65
N GLY A 608 -7.92 -8.85 8.57
CA GLY A 608 -8.12 -8.68 10.02
C GLY A 608 -6.99 -7.86 10.63
N ASP A 609 -7.16 -7.44 11.89
CA ASP A 609 -6.17 -6.60 12.58
C ASP A 609 -6.01 -5.21 11.91
N MET A 610 -7.14 -4.62 11.50
CA MET A 610 -7.19 -3.44 10.64
C MET A 610 -8.13 -2.34 11.16
N GLY A 611 -7.80 -1.11 10.80
CA GLY A 611 -8.71 0.04 10.83
C GLY A 611 -9.05 0.49 9.41
N VAL A 612 -10.14 1.22 9.21
CA VAL A 612 -10.36 1.95 7.94
C VAL A 612 -9.28 3.02 7.75
N VAL A 613 -9.02 3.78 8.82
CA VAL A 613 -7.80 4.56 8.98
C VAL A 613 -6.88 3.82 9.95
N TYR A 614 -5.64 3.59 9.55
CA TYR A 614 -4.63 2.89 10.34
C TYR A 614 -3.37 3.76 10.50
N ALA A 615 -2.85 3.82 11.71
CA ALA A 615 -1.51 4.31 12.02
C ALA A 615 -0.87 3.37 13.03
N GLY A 616 0.44 3.17 12.98
CA GLY A 616 1.10 2.28 13.91
C GLY A 616 2.62 2.40 13.92
N ARG A 617 3.21 1.89 15.00
CA ARG A 617 4.66 1.70 15.15
C ARG A 617 5.51 2.99 15.16
N ASP A 618 4.97 4.11 15.60
CA ASP A 618 5.75 5.34 15.85
C ASP A 618 4.99 6.26 16.83
N PHE A 619 5.61 6.59 17.96
CA PHE A 619 5.06 7.55 18.94
C PHE A 619 5.06 8.98 18.40
N THR A 620 5.92 9.27 17.44
CA THR A 620 6.16 10.63 16.94
C THR A 620 5.21 11.03 15.82
N TYR A 621 4.23 10.20 15.42
CA TYR A 621 3.16 10.54 14.47
C TYR A 621 2.09 11.46 15.10
N LEU A 622 2.53 12.61 15.60
CA LEU A 622 1.73 13.61 16.30
C LEU A 622 0.98 14.56 15.36
N GLY A 623 -0.06 15.21 15.90
CA GLY A 623 -0.81 16.27 15.22
C GLY A 623 -1.84 15.80 14.18
N ASN A 624 -2.00 14.48 14.02
CA ASN A 624 -2.87 13.89 13.01
C ASN A 624 -4.36 14.05 13.36
N GLU A 625 -5.16 14.46 12.38
CA GLU A 625 -6.60 14.78 12.50
C GLU A 625 -7.42 13.83 11.62
N ILE A 626 -8.47 13.24 12.19
CA ILE A 626 -9.47 12.45 11.47
C ILE A 626 -10.84 12.99 11.87
N ALA A 627 -11.41 13.86 11.05
CA ALA A 627 -12.60 14.62 11.42
C ALA A 627 -13.71 14.71 10.36
N TYR A 628 -14.96 14.76 10.82
CA TYR A 628 -16.14 14.94 9.96
C TYR A 628 -16.33 13.85 8.89
N ASN A 629 -15.72 12.67 9.04
CA ASN A 629 -15.88 11.57 8.08
C ASN A 629 -17.14 10.75 8.36
N HIS A 630 -17.62 10.07 7.33
CA HIS A 630 -18.66 9.04 7.45
C HIS A 630 -18.03 7.67 7.16
N PHE A 631 -18.18 6.74 8.10
CA PHE A 631 -17.75 5.34 7.97
C PHE A 631 -18.98 4.44 8.00
N GLU A 632 -19.17 3.60 6.99
CA GLU A 632 -20.30 2.68 6.89
C GLU A 632 -19.82 1.30 6.43
N LYS A 633 -20.37 0.23 7.03
CA LYS A 633 -20.18 -1.17 6.60
C LYS A 633 -18.70 -1.57 6.57
N ILE A 634 -18.08 -1.69 7.74
CA ILE A 634 -16.69 -2.12 7.88
C ILE A 634 -16.62 -3.65 7.96
N GLY A 635 -15.80 -4.26 7.10
CA GLY A 635 -15.71 -5.71 6.98
C GLY A 635 -15.13 -6.41 8.22
N GLY A 636 -15.67 -7.59 8.53
CA GLY A 636 -15.09 -8.53 9.50
C GLY A 636 -15.15 -8.06 10.96
N SER A 637 -13.99 -8.09 11.63
CA SER A 637 -13.85 -7.73 13.05
C SER A 637 -12.83 -6.59 13.18
N ASN A 638 -13.06 -5.53 12.42
CA ASN A 638 -12.14 -4.40 12.22
C ASN A 638 -12.77 -3.07 12.69
N ASP A 639 -11.90 -2.09 12.88
CA ASP A 639 -12.22 -0.83 13.55
C ASP A 639 -12.33 0.35 12.54
N ALA A 640 -12.97 1.47 12.89
CA ALA A 640 -12.97 2.64 11.99
C ALA A 640 -11.63 3.39 12.03
N LEU A 641 -11.08 3.59 13.24
CA LEU A 641 -9.71 4.06 13.46
C LEU A 641 -8.92 3.02 14.27
N TYR A 642 -7.74 2.63 13.82
CA TYR A 642 -6.81 1.78 14.56
C TYR A 642 -5.45 2.47 14.70
N MET A 643 -5.11 2.85 15.94
CA MET A 643 -3.80 3.30 16.38
C MET A 643 -3.06 2.10 17.02
N ASP A 644 -2.25 1.42 16.22
CA ASP A 644 -1.56 0.19 16.61
C ASP A 644 -0.17 0.43 17.21
N ASP A 645 0.34 -0.54 17.97
CA ASP A 645 1.69 -0.55 18.57
C ASP A 645 2.12 0.80 19.20
N GLY A 646 1.20 1.48 19.91
CA GLY A 646 1.48 2.73 20.63
C GLY A 646 1.36 4.04 19.87
N ALA A 647 0.92 4.05 18.61
CA ALA A 647 0.82 5.30 17.86
C ALA A 647 -0.02 6.35 18.62
N THR A 648 0.48 7.58 18.66
CA THR A 648 0.22 8.57 19.72
C THR A 648 -0.25 9.91 19.14
N GLY A 649 -1.01 10.69 19.92
CA GLY A 649 -1.35 12.07 19.58
C GLY A 649 -2.41 12.25 18.49
N VAL A 650 -3.19 11.21 18.14
CA VAL A 650 -4.26 11.35 17.14
C VAL A 650 -5.47 12.11 17.69
N ARG A 651 -6.17 12.82 16.81
CA ARG A 651 -7.43 13.50 17.13
C ARG A 651 -8.58 13.05 16.22
N PHE A 652 -9.47 12.21 16.75
CA PHE A 652 -10.64 11.67 16.08
C PHE A 652 -11.91 12.39 16.55
N HIS A 653 -12.57 13.21 15.71
CA HIS A 653 -13.75 13.95 16.17
C HIS A 653 -14.81 14.25 15.11
N HIS A 654 -16.07 14.39 15.54
CA HIS A 654 -17.21 14.73 14.68
C HIS A 654 -17.45 13.72 13.55
N ASN A 655 -16.95 12.49 13.69
CA ASN A 655 -17.18 11.41 12.75
C ASN A 655 -18.50 10.69 13.06
N VAL A 656 -19.09 10.10 12.03
CA VAL A 656 -20.21 9.16 12.14
C VAL A 656 -19.71 7.78 11.71
N VAL A 657 -19.82 6.78 12.59
CA VAL A 657 -19.38 5.40 12.37
C VAL A 657 -20.56 4.46 12.50
N SER A 658 -20.81 3.69 11.45
CA SER A 658 -21.90 2.72 11.33
C SER A 658 -21.36 1.33 10.95
N ASP A 659 -21.89 0.29 11.59
CA ASP A 659 -21.64 -1.13 11.28
C ASP A 659 -20.14 -1.50 11.27
N ALA A 660 -19.53 -1.49 12.46
CA ALA A 660 -18.11 -1.80 12.68
C ALA A 660 -17.93 -2.59 13.97
N LYS A 661 -16.82 -3.31 14.16
CA LYS A 661 -16.52 -3.90 15.47
C LYS A 661 -16.35 -2.80 16.51
N SER A 662 -15.50 -1.82 16.21
CA SER A 662 -15.24 -0.70 17.12
C SER A 662 -15.05 0.62 16.39
N GLY A 663 -15.43 1.72 17.02
CA GLY A 663 -15.16 3.06 16.50
C GLY A 663 -13.67 3.40 16.51
N VAL A 664 -13.03 3.30 17.67
CA VAL A 664 -11.59 3.58 17.84
C VAL A 664 -10.86 2.43 18.54
N ASN A 665 -9.64 2.13 18.10
CA ASN A 665 -8.75 1.18 18.74
C ASN A 665 -7.45 1.89 19.10
N PHE A 666 -7.24 2.14 20.40
CA PHE A 666 -6.06 2.83 20.93
C PHE A 666 -5.18 1.80 21.64
N ASN A 667 -4.30 1.14 20.87
CA ASN A 667 -3.46 0.05 21.36
C ASN A 667 -2.22 0.58 22.11
N SER A 668 -2.46 1.18 23.28
CA SER A 668 -1.47 1.63 24.27
C SER A 668 -0.72 2.93 23.97
N GLY A 669 -1.16 3.71 22.98
CA GLY A 669 -0.58 5.03 22.69
C GLY A 669 -1.04 6.15 23.62
N HIS A 670 -0.21 7.19 23.75
CA HIS A 670 -0.38 8.37 24.60
C HIS A 670 -1.17 9.48 23.85
N SER A 671 -1.80 10.42 24.57
CA SER A 671 -2.46 11.64 24.04
C SER A 671 -3.43 11.44 22.85
N ASN A 672 -3.98 10.24 22.69
CA ASN A 672 -4.97 9.94 21.65
C ASN A 672 -6.36 10.40 22.10
N THR A 673 -7.12 11.07 21.23
CA THR A 673 -8.41 11.66 21.60
C THR A 673 -9.53 11.27 20.64
N ALA A 674 -10.68 10.91 21.19
CA ALA A 674 -11.91 10.54 20.49
C ALA A 674 -13.08 11.35 21.08
N ASN A 675 -13.37 12.51 20.49
CA ASN A 675 -14.29 13.51 21.04
C ASN A 675 -15.46 13.81 20.09
N ASP A 676 -16.67 13.98 20.62
CA ASP A 676 -17.85 14.39 19.82
C ASP A 676 -18.09 13.46 18.60
N ASN A 677 -18.16 12.13 18.77
CA ASN A 677 -18.37 11.18 17.67
C ASN A 677 -19.70 10.43 17.83
N VAL A 678 -20.29 10.00 16.71
CA VAL A 678 -21.53 9.21 16.69
C VAL A 678 -21.21 7.78 16.26
N PHE A 679 -21.64 6.81 17.07
CA PHE A 679 -21.43 5.39 16.83
C PHE A 679 -22.77 4.66 16.75
N ILE A 680 -23.00 3.92 15.67
CA ILE A 680 -24.28 3.29 15.34
C ILE A 680 -24.03 1.83 14.99
N GLY A 681 -24.65 0.90 15.72
CA GLY A 681 -24.51 -0.53 15.40
C GLY A 681 -23.08 -1.06 15.51
N VAL A 682 -22.23 -0.43 16.33
CA VAL A 682 -20.90 -0.95 16.66
C VAL A 682 -20.98 -1.93 17.82
N ASP A 683 -20.05 -2.90 17.94
CA ASP A 683 -20.00 -3.74 19.16
C ASP A 683 -19.61 -2.91 20.40
N HIS A 684 -18.78 -1.88 20.19
CA HIS A 684 -18.31 -0.94 21.21
C HIS A 684 -17.78 0.36 20.59
N VAL A 685 -17.87 1.49 21.32
CA VAL A 685 -17.28 2.78 20.90
C VAL A 685 -15.80 2.65 20.57
N GLY A 686 -15.08 1.81 21.31
CA GLY A 686 -13.69 1.52 21.05
C GLY A 686 -13.10 0.57 22.07
N HIS A 687 -11.88 0.11 21.82
CA HIS A 687 -11.10 -0.62 22.81
C HIS A 687 -9.67 -0.11 22.86
N GLY A 688 -9.00 -0.39 23.96
CA GLY A 688 -7.62 -0.04 24.15
C GLY A 688 -7.14 -0.56 25.49
N GLY A 689 -5.86 -0.35 25.78
CA GLY A 689 -5.27 -0.81 27.02
C GLY A 689 -3.98 -0.10 27.31
N ILE A 690 -3.34 -0.54 28.38
CA ILE A 690 -1.91 -0.31 28.53
C ILE A 690 -1.14 -1.41 27.79
N TYR A 691 0.15 -1.19 27.55
CA TYR A 691 1.07 -2.09 26.84
C TYR A 691 1.23 -3.49 27.44
N HIS A 692 0.57 -3.72 28.56
CA HIS A 692 1.06 -4.51 29.66
C HIS A 692 0.02 -5.56 30.10
N LYS A 693 -0.73 -6.07 29.13
CA LYS A 693 -1.91 -6.94 29.31
C LYS A 693 -1.61 -8.28 30.03
N ASN A 694 -0.32 -8.61 30.28
CA ASN A 694 0.17 -9.92 30.75
C ASN A 694 1.16 -9.89 31.96
N GLY A 695 1.31 -8.80 32.71
CA GLY A 695 2.13 -8.78 33.95
C GLY A 695 3.60 -8.34 33.81
N GLU A 696 4.17 -7.71 34.86
CA GLU A 696 5.36 -6.79 34.84
C GLU A 696 6.72 -7.47 34.62
N THR A 697 6.81 -8.19 33.52
CA THR A 697 7.83 -9.22 33.28
C THR A 697 8.86 -8.86 32.22
N ARG A 698 8.61 -7.87 31.34
CA ARG A 698 9.60 -7.42 30.34
C ARG A 698 9.39 -6.00 29.80
N LEU A 699 10.52 -5.32 29.63
CA LEU A 699 10.84 -4.44 28.49
C LEU A 699 12.12 -5.01 27.84
N PRO A 700 12.38 -4.79 26.54
CA PRO A 700 11.50 -4.16 25.55
C PRO A 700 10.15 -4.90 25.35
N LEU A 701 9.14 -4.18 24.88
CA LEU A 701 7.87 -4.78 24.45
C LEU A 701 8.08 -5.41 23.06
N ALA A 702 7.15 -6.26 22.61
CA ALA A 702 7.16 -6.70 21.21
C ALA A 702 7.12 -5.47 20.28
N ASN A 703 7.93 -5.47 19.22
CA ASN A 703 8.16 -4.35 18.30
C ASN A 703 8.74 -3.05 18.93
N SER A 704 9.01 -2.97 20.25
CA SER A 704 9.32 -1.67 20.88
C SER A 704 10.61 -1.04 20.40
N TRP A 705 11.60 -1.84 20.01
CA TRP A 705 12.85 -1.33 19.43
C TRP A 705 12.60 -0.43 18.20
N VAL A 706 11.55 -0.70 17.40
CA VAL A 706 11.14 0.14 16.25
C VAL A 706 10.68 1.50 16.75
N LEU A 707 9.84 1.48 17.78
CA LEU A 707 9.24 2.66 18.41
C LEU A 707 10.32 3.53 19.05
N GLU A 708 11.23 2.90 19.80
CA GLU A 708 12.38 3.51 20.45
C GLU A 708 13.34 4.11 19.42
N SER A 709 13.69 3.36 18.37
CA SER A 709 14.60 3.85 17.33
C SER A 709 14.00 5.03 16.56
N ARG A 710 12.70 4.98 16.23
CA ARG A 710 11.99 6.10 15.58
C ARG A 710 11.86 7.30 16.51
N TYR A 711 11.56 7.11 17.79
CA TYR A 711 11.59 8.18 18.78
C TYR A 711 12.97 8.84 18.84
N ASN A 712 14.03 8.03 18.89
CA ASN A 712 15.40 8.52 18.94
C ASN A 712 15.78 9.29 17.68
N THR A 713 15.33 8.92 16.47
CA THR A 713 15.67 9.66 15.24
C THR A 713 15.16 11.10 15.20
N PHE A 714 14.11 11.42 15.97
CA PHE A 714 13.47 12.74 15.93
C PHE A 714 13.51 13.53 17.25
N LEU A 715 13.43 12.85 18.41
CA LEU A 715 13.22 13.48 19.72
C LEU A 715 14.28 13.19 20.79
N ASP A 716 15.17 12.20 20.64
CA ASP A 716 16.25 11.91 21.63
C ASP A 716 17.67 12.15 21.06
N VAL A 717 18.53 12.81 21.85
CA VAL A 717 19.89 13.22 21.45
C VAL A 717 20.95 12.41 22.20
N ARG A 718 21.70 11.60 21.45
CA ARG A 718 22.75 10.68 21.90
C ARG A 718 23.90 10.70 20.90
N GLU A 719 25.01 11.34 21.28
CA GLU A 719 26.17 11.48 20.43
C GLU A 719 26.76 10.11 20.06
N GLY A 720 26.84 9.82 18.76
CA GLY A 720 27.41 8.57 18.23
C GLY A 720 26.43 7.42 17.97
N GLU A 721 25.14 7.52 18.33
CA GLU A 721 24.14 6.52 17.91
C GLU A 721 23.68 6.75 16.46
N LYS A 722 23.55 5.67 15.66
CA LYS A 722 23.12 5.73 14.22
C LYS A 722 21.78 6.44 14.04
N TYR A 723 20.86 6.25 15.00
CA TYR A 723 19.45 6.65 14.92
C TYR A 723 19.10 7.76 15.91
N SER A 724 20.00 8.71 16.17
CA SER A 724 19.73 9.80 17.11
C SER A 724 19.48 11.16 16.45
N ALA A 725 18.56 11.91 17.03
CA ALA A 725 18.22 13.27 16.64
C ALA A 725 19.35 14.26 16.93
N THR A 726 19.32 15.40 16.25
CA THR A 726 20.19 16.52 16.58
C THR A 726 19.50 17.46 17.59
N PRO A 727 20.25 18.21 18.42
CA PRO A 727 19.66 19.27 19.27
C PRO A 727 18.79 20.27 18.49
N ARG A 728 19.09 20.48 17.20
CA ARG A 728 18.29 21.34 16.30
C ARG A 728 16.96 20.69 15.90
N THR A 729 16.96 19.39 15.63
CA THR A 729 15.76 18.58 15.33
C THR A 729 14.80 18.65 16.50
N VAL A 730 15.27 18.29 17.71
CA VAL A 730 14.46 18.30 18.94
C VAL A 730 13.91 19.69 19.25
N ALA A 731 14.75 20.74 19.13
CA ALA A 731 14.29 22.12 19.33
C ALA A 731 13.23 22.56 18.30
N ALA A 732 13.29 22.09 17.04
CA ALA A 732 12.26 22.37 16.04
C ALA A 732 10.93 21.69 16.38
N TRP A 733 10.98 20.40 16.78
CA TRP A 733 9.81 19.65 17.21
C TRP A 733 9.15 20.23 18.46
N HIS A 734 9.91 20.50 19.51
CA HIS A 734 9.40 21.16 20.73
C HIS A 734 8.78 22.52 20.39
N ALA A 735 9.45 23.34 19.56
CA ALA A 735 8.90 24.61 19.16
C ALA A 735 7.56 24.45 18.40
N HIS A 736 7.45 23.49 17.47
CA HIS A 736 6.24 23.24 16.68
C HIS A 736 5.05 22.85 17.56
N TYR A 737 5.24 21.92 18.50
CA TYR A 737 4.16 21.37 19.33
C TYR A 737 3.89 22.12 20.64
N THR A 738 4.67 23.13 21.02
CA THR A 738 4.40 23.94 22.23
C THR A 738 3.89 25.36 21.93
N ASN A 739 4.10 25.88 20.72
CA ASN A 739 3.86 27.31 20.43
C ASN A 739 2.43 27.65 19.94
N GLY A 740 1.59 26.66 19.63
CA GLY A 740 0.20 26.87 19.18
C GLY A 740 0.00 27.52 17.82
N LYS A 741 1.03 27.58 16.95
CA LYS A 741 0.93 28.15 15.60
C LYS A 741 0.18 27.23 14.62
N GLN A 742 0.47 25.93 14.64
CA GLN A 742 -0.25 24.97 13.81
C GLN A 742 -1.63 24.69 14.41
N LYS A 743 -2.58 24.36 13.54
CA LYS A 743 -3.99 24.22 13.91
C LYS A 743 -4.66 23.05 13.21
N TYR A 744 -5.55 22.40 13.94
CA TYR A 744 -6.57 21.51 13.42
C TYR A 744 -7.57 22.29 12.54
N SER A 745 -8.38 21.58 11.77
CA SER A 745 -9.39 22.17 10.87
C SER A 745 -10.44 23.01 11.60
N ASP A 746 -10.76 22.69 12.85
CA ASP A 746 -11.63 23.49 13.73
C ASP A 746 -10.96 24.73 14.33
N GLY A 747 -9.69 24.97 14.01
CA GLY A 747 -8.92 26.13 14.47
C GLY A 747 -8.33 26.00 15.87
N LYS A 748 -8.54 24.88 16.59
CA LYS A 748 -7.80 24.56 17.82
C LYS A 748 -6.32 24.37 17.50
N PRO A 749 -5.40 24.79 18.39
CA PRO A 749 -3.98 24.59 18.19
C PRO A 749 -3.62 23.09 18.24
N ILE A 750 -2.64 22.69 17.43
CA ILE A 750 -1.97 21.38 17.54
C ILE A 750 -0.86 21.57 18.57
N THR A 751 -1.10 21.15 19.82
CA THR A 751 -0.14 21.34 20.91
C THR A 751 -0.13 20.20 21.92
N TYR A 752 1.08 19.86 22.35
CA TYR A 752 1.38 18.97 23.46
C TYR A 752 2.37 19.74 24.38
N PRO A 753 1.90 20.65 25.26
CA PRO A 753 2.77 21.50 26.08
C PRO A 753 3.82 20.74 26.90
N GLU A 754 3.45 19.54 27.35
CA GLU A 754 4.26 18.52 28.03
C GLU A 754 5.40 17.87 27.23
N ILE A 755 5.49 18.06 25.90
CA ILE A 755 6.33 17.20 25.04
C ILE A 755 7.83 17.28 25.39
N THR A 756 8.25 18.35 26.06
CA THR A 756 9.61 18.52 26.58
C THR A 756 9.97 17.56 27.70
N ASP A 757 8.95 17.02 28.38
CA ASP A 757 9.07 16.16 29.55
C ASP A 757 8.86 14.68 29.16
N TRP A 758 8.49 14.39 27.90
CA TRP A 758 8.32 13.03 27.38
C TRP A 758 9.66 12.30 27.19
N TYR A 759 9.75 11.06 27.66
CA TYR A 759 10.95 10.24 27.51
C TYR A 759 10.69 8.74 27.34
N VAL A 760 11.73 8.06 26.85
CA VAL A 760 11.86 6.59 26.78
C VAL A 760 12.92 6.14 27.79
N PRO A 761 12.56 5.45 28.89
CA PRO A 761 13.51 4.93 29.85
C PRO A 761 14.28 3.72 29.27
N ARG A 762 15.50 3.96 28.76
CA ARG A 762 16.37 2.93 28.14
C ARG A 762 17.71 2.73 28.86
N VAL A 763 18.25 3.74 29.54
CA VAL A 763 19.49 3.62 30.33
C VAL A 763 19.31 4.10 31.75
N THR A 764 20.05 3.49 32.67
CA THR A 764 20.10 3.90 34.07
C THR A 764 20.74 5.28 34.21
N ALA A 765 20.64 5.88 35.40
CA ALA A 765 21.39 7.08 35.77
C ALA A 765 22.93 6.91 35.68
N THR A 766 23.44 5.69 35.52
CA THR A 766 24.85 5.35 35.29
C THR A 766 25.18 5.07 33.81
N GLY A 767 24.20 5.08 32.90
CA GLY A 767 24.37 4.85 31.47
C GLY A 767 24.32 3.37 31.04
N GLU A 768 23.93 2.45 31.93
CA GLU A 768 23.79 1.02 31.63
C GLU A 768 22.41 0.73 31.03
N GLU A 769 22.28 -0.21 30.08
CA GLU A 769 20.97 -0.53 29.49
C GLU A 769 19.99 -1.12 30.51
N CYS A 770 18.73 -0.68 30.42
CA CYS A 770 17.69 -1.06 31.36
C CYS A 770 17.11 -2.45 31.04
N MET A 771 17.69 -3.45 31.68
CA MET A 771 17.22 -4.84 31.64
C MET A 771 15.87 -5.00 32.36
N ALA A 772 15.14 -6.09 32.09
CA ALA A 772 13.86 -6.38 32.75
C ALA A 772 13.90 -6.30 34.29
N ALA A 773 15.03 -6.63 34.92
CA ALA A 773 15.26 -6.55 36.36
C ALA A 773 15.49 -5.12 36.90
N ALA A 774 15.60 -4.09 36.05
CA ALA A 774 15.69 -2.69 36.45
C ALA A 774 14.32 -2.11 36.87
N TYR A 775 13.24 -2.56 36.23
CA TYR A 775 11.88 -2.03 36.37
C TYR A 775 11.14 -2.45 37.64
N THR A 776 11.86 -2.80 38.70
CA THR A 776 11.28 -3.21 39.98
C THR A 776 10.71 -2.02 40.75
N THR A 777 9.83 -2.31 41.71
CA THR A 777 9.31 -1.34 42.69
C THR A 777 10.38 -0.64 43.52
N SER A 778 11.48 -1.33 43.80
CA SER A 778 12.58 -0.86 44.63
C SER A 778 13.77 -0.33 43.84
N GLY A 779 13.68 -0.30 42.50
CA GLY A 779 14.69 0.27 41.63
C GLY A 779 14.90 1.76 41.94
N THR A 780 16.16 2.17 42.09
CA THR A 780 16.56 3.59 42.26
C THR A 780 17.52 4.04 41.16
N ASN A 781 17.66 3.24 40.10
CA ASN A 781 18.63 3.40 39.02
C ASN A 781 18.13 4.28 37.86
N GLY A 782 16.97 4.95 37.97
CA GLY A 782 16.39 5.75 36.89
C GLY A 782 15.54 4.97 35.87
N CYS A 783 15.46 3.65 35.97
CA CYS A 783 14.55 2.79 35.19
C CYS A 783 13.64 1.97 36.10
N SER A 784 13.21 2.56 37.22
CA SER A 784 12.31 1.92 38.19
C SER A 784 10.89 1.77 37.66
N ARG A 785 10.07 0.92 38.30
CA ARG A 785 8.63 0.85 38.02
C ARG A 785 7.97 2.23 37.99
N ALA A 786 8.28 3.09 38.96
CA ALA A 786 7.69 4.43 39.06
C ALA A 786 7.98 5.26 37.81
N THR A 787 9.24 5.28 37.36
CA THR A 787 9.72 6.03 36.20
C THR A 787 9.20 5.49 34.86
N VAL A 788 8.82 4.22 34.77
CA VAL A 788 8.46 3.59 33.49
C VAL A 788 6.96 3.38 33.34
N TRP A 789 6.29 2.96 34.41
CA TRP A 789 4.90 2.48 34.40
C TRP A 789 3.94 3.36 35.19
N GLU A 790 4.42 4.31 35.99
CA GLU A 790 3.55 5.16 36.82
C GLU A 790 3.64 6.64 36.46
N ASP A 791 4.81 7.10 35.99
CA ASP A 791 5.04 8.44 35.49
C ASP A 791 4.19 8.72 34.23
N PRO A 792 3.32 9.75 34.24
CA PRO A 792 2.46 10.05 33.11
C PRO A 792 3.20 10.60 31.89
N ASP A 793 4.47 11.00 32.00
CA ASP A 793 5.30 11.50 30.90
C ASP A 793 6.24 10.43 30.32
N SER A 794 6.24 9.21 30.87
CA SER A 794 6.76 8.02 30.18
C SER A 794 5.87 7.68 28.98
N VAL A 795 6.43 7.60 27.78
CA VAL A 795 5.65 7.27 26.55
C VAL A 795 5.06 5.85 26.56
N TRP A 796 5.49 5.00 27.51
CA TRP A 796 4.93 3.66 27.75
C TRP A 796 3.62 3.68 28.55
N VAL A 797 3.23 4.84 29.10
CA VAL A 797 1.97 5.04 29.82
C VAL A 797 0.98 5.74 28.89
N PRO A 798 -0.21 5.17 28.62
CA PRO A 798 -1.23 5.81 27.78
C PRO A 798 -2.00 6.91 28.56
N SER A 799 -1.26 7.92 28.99
CA SER A 799 -1.78 9.12 29.64
C SER A 799 -2.47 10.05 28.65
N ARG A 800 -3.29 10.97 29.18
CA ARG A 800 -3.93 12.05 28.42
C ARG A 800 -4.81 11.55 27.26
N VAL A 801 -5.28 10.30 27.33
CA VAL A 801 -6.21 9.73 26.37
C VAL A 801 -7.64 10.20 26.71
N GLU A 802 -8.39 10.62 25.70
CA GLU A 802 -9.77 11.10 25.86
C GLU A 802 -10.73 10.26 25.02
N ILE A 803 -11.83 9.80 25.62
CA ILE A 803 -13.01 9.26 24.94
C ILE A 803 -14.24 9.90 25.61
N ASP A 804 -14.64 11.07 25.10
CA ASP A 804 -15.61 11.98 25.72
C ASP A 804 -16.65 12.47 24.70
N HIS A 805 -17.83 12.87 25.18
CA HIS A 805 -18.95 13.35 24.34
C HIS A 805 -19.39 12.38 23.20
N ALA A 806 -19.28 11.07 23.42
CA ALA A 806 -19.73 10.07 22.45
C ALA A 806 -21.26 9.93 22.43
N VAL A 807 -21.85 9.93 21.22
CA VAL A 807 -23.25 9.51 20.99
C VAL A 807 -23.25 8.05 20.57
N ILE A 808 -23.96 7.20 21.32
CA ILE A 808 -23.92 5.73 21.17
C ILE A 808 -25.34 5.22 20.93
N VAL A 809 -25.58 4.67 19.75
CA VAL A 809 -26.84 4.00 19.38
C VAL A 809 -26.66 2.50 19.53
N GLY A 810 -27.23 1.94 20.60
CA GLY A 810 -27.04 0.54 21.00
C GLY A 810 -26.17 0.41 22.26
N CYS A 811 -25.21 -0.52 22.24
CA CYS A 811 -24.19 -0.74 23.26
C CYS A 811 -22.82 -0.76 22.55
N CYS A 812 -21.67 -0.55 23.17
CA CYS A 812 -21.37 -0.17 24.55
C CYS A 812 -20.34 0.98 24.58
N GLY A 813 -19.97 1.47 25.76
CA GLY A 813 -18.84 2.39 25.91
C GLY A 813 -17.49 1.79 25.49
N PHE A 814 -16.43 2.58 25.61
CA PHE A 814 -15.05 2.15 25.39
C PHE A 814 -14.65 1.04 26.37
N ILE A 815 -14.06 -0.03 25.85
CA ILE A 815 -13.60 -1.18 26.63
C ILE A 815 -12.15 -0.94 27.07
N GLU A 816 -11.96 -0.71 28.36
CA GLU A 816 -10.63 -0.63 28.97
C GLU A 816 -10.06 -2.03 29.21
N THR A 817 -8.90 -2.33 28.61
CA THR A 817 -8.12 -3.50 29.00
C THR A 817 -7.48 -3.27 30.37
N LYS A 818 -7.57 -4.29 31.21
CA LYS A 818 -6.93 -4.32 32.53
C LYS A 818 -5.55 -4.99 32.45
N ALA A 819 -4.66 -4.59 33.33
CA ALA A 819 -3.34 -5.16 33.49
C ALA A 819 -3.04 -5.40 34.96
N ASP A 820 -2.52 -6.58 35.27
CA ASP A 820 -2.18 -6.99 36.63
C ASP A 820 -0.69 -6.76 36.90
N PHE A 821 -0.42 -6.04 37.98
CA PHE A 821 0.90 -5.78 38.53
C PHE A 821 1.09 -6.62 39.79
N ALA A 822 2.30 -7.10 40.03
CA ALA A 822 2.64 -8.02 41.10
C ALA A 822 3.10 -7.31 42.38
N GLU A 823 3.74 -6.14 42.26
CA GLU A 823 4.33 -5.43 43.39
C GLU A 823 3.92 -3.94 43.45
N PRO A 824 3.17 -3.52 44.48
CA PRO A 824 2.22 -4.36 45.21
C PRO A 824 1.15 -4.89 44.25
N ALA A 825 0.57 -6.05 44.58
CA ALA A 825 -0.45 -6.69 43.75
C ALA A 825 -1.64 -5.74 43.48
N ALA A 826 -1.80 -5.32 42.23
CA ALA A 826 -2.78 -4.30 41.83
C ALA A 826 -3.19 -4.44 40.36
N GLN A 827 -4.43 -4.06 40.04
CA GLN A 827 -4.96 -4.09 38.68
C GLN A 827 -5.19 -2.66 38.19
N TYR A 828 -4.56 -2.27 37.08
CA TYR A 828 -4.69 -0.93 36.48
C TYR A 828 -5.47 -1.00 35.17
N SER A 829 -6.05 0.13 34.78
CA SER A 829 -6.70 0.35 33.49
C SER A 829 -6.40 1.77 33.00
N LEU A 830 -6.79 2.10 31.77
CA LEU A 830 -6.53 3.40 31.13
C LEU A 830 -6.98 4.59 32.02
N SER A 831 -8.14 4.46 32.66
CA SER A 831 -8.73 5.44 33.57
C SER A 831 -7.86 5.80 34.79
N ARG A 832 -6.78 5.07 35.09
CA ARG A 832 -5.82 5.44 36.14
C ARG A 832 -5.05 6.73 35.79
N TRP A 833 -4.69 6.92 34.52
CA TRP A 833 -3.90 8.07 34.05
C TRP A 833 -4.71 9.06 33.20
N SER A 834 -5.86 8.62 32.70
CA SER A 834 -6.68 9.33 31.72
C SER A 834 -8.10 9.53 32.27
N ASN A 835 -8.39 10.73 32.79
CA ASN A 835 -9.63 11.03 33.52
C ASN A 835 -10.87 11.31 32.64
N ARG A 836 -10.74 11.16 31.32
CA ARG A 836 -11.78 11.43 30.30
C ARG A 836 -12.10 10.21 29.46
N VAL A 837 -11.96 9.01 30.02
CA VAL A 837 -12.38 7.75 29.39
C VAL A 837 -13.86 7.52 29.74
N ASN A 838 -14.70 7.29 28.72
CA ASN A 838 -16.14 7.06 28.88
C ASN A 838 -16.91 8.23 29.53
N THR A 839 -16.44 9.46 29.40
CA THR A 839 -17.10 10.63 30.00
C THR A 839 -18.18 11.22 29.08
N SER A 840 -19.20 11.80 29.70
CA SER A 840 -20.28 12.54 29.02
C SER A 840 -21.05 11.82 27.88
N PRO A 841 -21.25 10.47 27.86
CA PRO A 841 -21.87 9.82 26.71
C PRO A 841 -23.39 10.06 26.64
N VAL A 842 -23.92 10.14 25.42
CA VAL A 842 -25.36 10.02 25.15
C VAL A 842 -25.66 8.61 24.67
N LEU A 843 -26.24 7.79 25.55
CA LEU A 843 -26.77 6.48 25.20
C LEU A 843 -28.17 6.63 24.62
N ALA A 844 -28.46 5.96 23.50
CA ALA A 844 -29.77 5.93 22.86
C ALA A 844 -30.08 4.50 22.37
N ALA A 845 -31.36 4.11 22.46
CA ALA A 845 -31.84 2.81 22.00
C ALA A 845 -32.05 2.76 20.48
N SER A 846 -32.08 3.92 19.80
CA SER A 846 -32.26 4.02 18.35
C SER A 846 -31.72 5.34 17.79
N VAL A 847 -31.41 5.37 16.50
CA VAL A 847 -30.98 6.60 15.79
C VAL A 847 -32.03 7.70 15.93
N ALA A 848 -33.32 7.37 15.78
CA ALA A 848 -34.42 8.32 15.89
C ALA A 848 -34.49 9.01 17.27
N GLU A 849 -34.13 8.32 18.36
CA GLU A 849 -34.10 8.90 19.71
C GLU A 849 -33.03 9.99 19.85
N THR A 850 -31.85 9.79 19.24
CA THR A 850 -30.77 10.80 19.22
C THR A 850 -31.23 12.09 18.55
N GLY A 851 -32.19 11.98 17.64
CA GLY A 851 -32.66 13.05 16.77
C GLY A 851 -31.83 13.23 15.50
N LEU A 852 -30.88 12.33 15.20
CA LEU A 852 -30.10 12.31 13.96
C LEU A 852 -30.95 11.87 12.77
N ASP A 853 -30.83 12.58 11.66
CA ASP A 853 -31.28 12.16 10.34
C ASP A 853 -30.09 11.66 9.52
N LEU A 854 -30.09 10.37 9.15
CA LEU A 854 -29.01 9.74 8.36
C LEU A 854 -28.94 10.24 6.91
N GLY A 855 -30.05 10.76 6.36
CA GLY A 855 -30.08 11.32 5.01
C GLY A 855 -29.34 12.67 4.92
N THR A 856 -29.19 13.38 6.03
CA THR A 856 -28.51 14.68 6.11
C THR A 856 -27.31 14.72 7.06
N LEU A 857 -27.12 13.69 7.90
CA LEU A 857 -26.20 13.61 9.04
C LEU A 857 -26.39 14.74 10.09
N ARG A 858 -27.61 15.30 10.20
CA ARG A 858 -27.93 16.41 11.10
C ARG A 858 -28.81 16.02 12.27
N PHE A 859 -28.56 16.62 13.43
CA PHE A 859 -29.39 16.49 14.62
C PHE A 859 -30.54 17.50 14.63
N SER A 860 -31.74 17.02 14.96
CA SER A 860 -32.89 17.87 15.32
C SER A 860 -32.67 18.58 16.66
N ALA A 861 -33.38 19.69 16.87
CA ALA A 861 -33.30 20.48 18.11
C ALA A 861 -34.01 19.83 19.32
N SER A 862 -34.59 18.63 19.18
CA SER A 862 -35.44 17.99 20.19
C SER A 862 -35.04 16.57 20.59
N GLY A 863 -34.05 15.95 19.92
CA GLY A 863 -33.55 14.61 20.23
C GLY A 863 -32.80 14.51 21.57
N SER A 864 -32.40 13.29 21.99
CA SER A 864 -31.66 13.10 23.26
C SER A 864 -30.33 13.84 23.27
N VAL A 865 -29.62 13.88 22.14
CA VAL A 865 -28.36 14.64 21.99
C VAL A 865 -28.58 16.14 22.20
N ALA A 866 -29.66 16.71 21.65
CA ALA A 866 -30.01 18.11 21.86
C ALA A 866 -30.37 18.44 23.32
N ARG A 867 -30.92 17.47 24.07
CA ARG A 867 -31.21 17.62 25.50
C ARG A 867 -29.95 17.52 26.37
N SER A 868 -28.98 16.70 25.99
CA SER A 868 -27.75 16.48 26.76
C SER A 868 -26.65 17.50 26.47
N TYR A 869 -26.36 17.78 25.19
CA TYR A 869 -25.28 18.69 24.77
C TYR A 869 -25.77 20.11 24.43
N GLY A 870 -27.09 20.29 24.32
CA GLY A 870 -27.71 21.59 24.14
C GLY A 870 -27.68 22.14 22.71
N ALA A 871 -28.48 23.19 22.48
CA ALA A 871 -28.68 23.76 21.15
C ALA A 871 -27.44 24.44 20.54
N ALA A 872 -26.41 24.76 21.32
CA ALA A 872 -25.16 25.32 20.81
C ALA A 872 -24.33 24.25 20.09
N TRP A 873 -24.15 23.08 20.74
CA TRP A 873 -23.47 21.92 20.17
C TRP A 873 -24.17 21.43 18.90
N VAL A 874 -25.51 21.30 18.93
CA VAL A 874 -26.30 20.86 17.75
C VAL A 874 -26.15 21.81 16.55
N ARG A 875 -26.07 23.13 16.78
CA ARG A 875 -25.82 24.09 15.69
C ARG A 875 -24.42 23.94 15.09
N GLU A 876 -23.42 23.65 15.91
CA GLU A 876 -22.05 23.46 15.46
C GLU A 876 -21.88 22.15 14.69
N TRP A 877 -22.42 21.04 15.22
CA TRP A 877 -22.49 19.77 14.49
C TRP A 877 -23.14 19.95 13.12
N ASN A 878 -24.34 20.52 13.05
CA ASN A 878 -25.11 20.66 11.81
C ASN A 878 -24.46 21.62 10.78
N ARG A 879 -23.50 22.44 11.21
CA ARG A 879 -22.70 23.33 10.37
C ARG A 879 -21.53 22.58 9.73
N SER A 880 -20.93 21.63 10.44
CA SER A 880 -19.65 21.01 10.08
C SER A 880 -19.80 19.56 9.58
N VAL A 881 -20.87 18.85 9.95
CA VAL A 881 -21.19 17.48 9.50
C VAL A 881 -22.47 17.50 8.66
N THR A 882 -22.39 17.07 7.39
CA THR A 882 -23.54 16.87 6.50
C THR A 882 -23.25 15.85 5.40
N THR A 883 -24.28 15.22 4.81
CA THR A 883 -24.10 14.33 3.64
C THR A 883 -23.54 15.01 2.39
N GLN A 884 -23.73 16.32 2.22
CA GLN A 884 -23.17 17.11 1.11
C GLN A 884 -21.74 17.61 1.40
N GLY A 885 -21.36 17.67 2.68
CA GLY A 885 -20.06 18.09 3.18
C GLY A 885 -19.19 16.91 3.60
N VAL A 886 -19.54 15.70 3.19
CA VAL A 886 -18.64 14.54 3.11
C VAL A 886 -18.51 14.14 1.65
N GLY A 887 -17.48 13.36 1.30
CA GLY A 887 -17.15 12.97 -0.07
C GLY A 887 -18.19 12.13 -0.83
N ARG A 888 -19.41 11.99 -0.31
CA ARG A 888 -20.49 11.19 -0.91
C ARG A 888 -20.95 11.81 -2.25
N PRO A 889 -21.11 11.01 -3.33
CA PRO A 889 -21.59 11.52 -4.61
C PRO A 889 -22.99 12.16 -4.50
N ALA A 890 -23.17 13.34 -5.10
CA ALA A 890 -24.48 13.96 -5.21
C ALA A 890 -25.32 13.25 -6.29
N ASN A 891 -26.48 12.71 -5.91
CA ASN A 891 -27.51 12.16 -6.80
C ASN A 891 -27.08 11.00 -7.73
N ARG A 892 -26.10 10.15 -7.34
CA ARG A 892 -26.05 8.79 -7.89
C ARG A 892 -27.00 7.90 -7.09
N ASP A 893 -28.01 7.35 -7.76
CA ASP A 893 -28.88 6.31 -7.21
C ASP A 893 -27.99 5.11 -6.85
N THR A 894 -27.94 4.74 -5.57
CA THR A 894 -27.03 3.69 -5.08
C THR A 894 -27.32 2.33 -5.74
N ASP A 895 -28.55 2.11 -6.18
CA ASP A 895 -28.99 0.89 -6.86
C ASP A 895 -28.49 0.79 -8.32
N ALA A 896 -27.98 1.87 -8.91
CA ALA A 896 -27.52 1.90 -10.30
C ALA A 896 -26.04 1.50 -10.50
N VAL A 897 -25.23 1.51 -9.43
CA VAL A 897 -23.80 1.15 -9.45
C VAL A 897 -23.58 -0.34 -9.14
N HIS A 898 -24.64 -1.07 -8.78
CA HIS A 898 -24.60 -2.49 -8.40
C HIS A 898 -25.05 -3.45 -9.53
N ARG A 899 -24.56 -3.23 -10.76
CA ARG A 899 -24.75 -4.13 -11.91
C ARG A 899 -23.46 -4.34 -12.68
#